data_AF-A0A5B8AZF7-F1
#
_entry.id   AF-A0A5B8AZF7-F1
#
_cell.length_a   1.000
_cell.length_b   1.000
_cell.length_c   1.000
_cell.angle_alpha   90.00
_cell.angle_beta   90.00
_cell.angle_gamma   90.00
#
_symmetry.space_group_name_H-M   'P 1'
#
loop_
_entity.id
_entity.type
_entity.pdbx_description
1 polymer ?
#
loop_
_entity_poly.entity_id
_entity_poly.type
_entity_poly.pdbx_seq_one_letter_code
_entity_poly.pdbx_strand_id
1 'polypeptide(L)'
;MLRWFVTILLFAASAVAHAETRGVRTLVPAPALGKPFSASHALVIGIDGYDHGWKPLGMAAEDARQVAASLKESGFDDVDLKLDLGEAELERTIKAFIYGKGADPDARLLIWFAGHGHTIGGEGYLVPKDAPLPGETPASEAAFQASAMPLAAFGRYMNEVKARHVIAVFDSCFSGSVFNASRASVPAAVSKATTQLARQFIASGSAGEVALDDGSFRQAFIAALTGKDRRALSSDGYLTGSRLGAYLAEEISRKTGGRQNPIYSTSNVVGLDRGDFVFPVSFASQEGPAEVAAPVGLSPLEPAVAEDVPELRIEPVQVARDNPEAGLIADKLARNLVEYYVNNRLYVSSELTGREPARPPTHRLHTKVTALGDSVQVDIDLTGRDGKTVSTASFGGERAFYVHNYKFLPQIVQYMLDVSLRTLEPLHSANRPTEVGEAYAFFLAARQKASRRQFDDAAALLDRAIEADPDFASAYAARGQIAARLGAGADEVDDYLKEAAAIDADYPSLNLFDEQQMGDPVPALRAAGANAPWSVLSPGLEFRRIEAEDYGVTVLAWRFDESSVAFDVARASTVHGETVEELRERTGALLAINASFFDLDMESRLSPVGMLVVGGREINAFDAAKAKNPLTGILYRRDGRLGIMPASQYRPDERFEAAVQTGPLVVDPGGRNGIYRNNFDRQNRSVVCIQGDGRPVIVQVSGGLSLYEVGEMLSSPDAGGGLGCERAINLDGGPSSQISVLAGGIGLEVTGLWKVPNSLLLTAR
;
A
#
# COMPACT_ATOMS: atom_id res chain seq x y z
N MET A 1 -81.93 23.06 -48.27
CA MET A 1 -81.41 22.35 -47.08
C MET A 1 -80.10 21.70 -47.42
N LEU A 2 -79.00 22.04 -46.71
CA LEU A 2 -77.75 21.30 -46.39
C LEU A 2 -76.65 22.35 -46.13
N ARG A 3 -76.46 22.81 -44.89
CA ARG A 3 -75.63 22.27 -43.78
C ARG A 3 -74.12 22.23 -44.06
N TRP A 4 -73.46 23.24 -43.50
CA TRP A 4 -72.02 23.41 -43.24
C TRP A 4 -71.55 22.53 -42.07
N PHE A 5 -70.29 22.06 -42.05
CA PHE A 5 -69.45 21.84 -40.82
C PHE A 5 -67.97 21.65 -41.24
N VAL A 6 -67.10 22.62 -40.94
CA VAL A 6 -66.05 22.66 -39.89
C VAL A 6 -65.00 21.53 -39.98
N THR A 7 -63.77 21.90 -40.34
CA THR A 7 -62.56 21.07 -40.26
C THR A 7 -61.80 21.42 -38.97
N ILE A 8 -61.57 20.43 -38.11
CA ILE A 8 -60.82 20.52 -36.85
C ILE A 8 -59.33 20.22 -37.13
N LEU A 9 -58.45 21.13 -36.67
CA LEU A 9 -57.00 20.95 -36.57
C LEU A 9 -56.66 20.11 -35.32
N LEU A 10 -55.97 18.99 -35.50
CA LEU A 10 -55.43 18.14 -34.44
C LEU A 10 -53.89 18.29 -34.42
N PHE A 11 -53.36 18.88 -33.35
CA PHE A 11 -51.93 18.92 -33.06
C PHE A 11 -51.49 17.53 -32.56
N ALA A 12 -50.69 16.82 -33.36
CA ALA A 12 -49.94 15.64 -32.91
C ALA A 12 -48.46 16.03 -32.79
N ALA A 13 -48.00 16.25 -31.56
CA ALA A 13 -46.58 16.40 -31.26
C ALA A 13 -45.88 15.05 -31.51
N SER A 14 -45.10 14.97 -32.59
CA SER A 14 -44.20 13.85 -32.85
C SER A 14 -42.88 14.12 -32.14
N ALA A 15 -42.62 13.40 -31.06
CA ALA A 15 -41.30 13.37 -30.42
C ALA A 15 -40.31 12.69 -31.39
N VAL A 16 -39.40 13.47 -31.96
CA VAL A 16 -38.27 12.95 -32.74
C VAL A 16 -37.24 12.45 -31.73
N ALA A 17 -37.23 11.14 -31.49
CA ALA A 17 -36.12 10.47 -30.83
C ALA A 17 -34.90 10.54 -31.75
N HIS A 18 -33.89 11.34 -31.39
CA HIS A 18 -32.56 11.26 -32.00
C HIS A 18 -31.93 9.95 -31.53
N ALA A 19 -31.82 8.98 -32.44
CA ALA A 19 -31.00 7.80 -32.22
C ALA A 19 -29.52 8.22 -32.25
N GLU A 20 -28.87 8.23 -31.08
CA GLU A 20 -27.41 8.26 -31.00
C GLU A 20 -26.87 7.01 -31.68
N THR A 21 -26.27 7.19 -32.85
CA THR A 21 -25.42 6.16 -33.46
C THR A 21 -24.11 6.13 -32.67
N ARG A 22 -24.01 5.20 -31.71
CA ARG A 22 -22.73 4.82 -31.09
C ARG A 22 -21.81 4.29 -32.19
N GLY A 23 -20.89 5.12 -32.67
CA GLY A 23 -19.84 4.70 -33.59
C GLY A 23 -19.00 3.59 -32.96
N VAL A 24 -19.01 2.39 -33.55
CA VAL A 24 -18.12 1.29 -33.18
C VAL A 24 -16.70 1.71 -33.54
N ARG A 25 -15.88 2.03 -32.52
CA ARG A 25 -14.43 2.23 -32.69
C ARG A 25 -13.76 0.88 -32.89
N THR A 26 -13.27 0.61 -34.10
CA THR A 26 -12.52 -0.62 -34.42
C THR A 26 -11.03 -0.39 -34.17
N LEU A 27 -10.38 -1.32 -33.46
CA LEU A 27 -8.93 -1.31 -33.27
C LEU A 27 -8.25 -1.88 -34.50
N VAL A 28 -7.20 -1.20 -34.99
CA VAL A 28 -6.35 -1.69 -36.07
C VAL A 28 -4.94 -1.90 -35.50
N PRO A 29 -4.26 -3.00 -35.83
CA PRO A 29 -2.86 -3.19 -35.49
C PRO A 29 -2.02 -1.98 -35.95
N ALA A 30 -1.23 -1.40 -35.03
CA ALA A 30 -0.31 -0.33 -35.36
C ALA A 30 0.93 -0.89 -36.09
N PRO A 31 1.62 -0.13 -36.96
CA PRO A 31 2.87 -0.58 -37.55
C PRO A 31 3.89 -0.85 -36.43
N ALA A 32 4.36 -2.09 -36.34
CA ALA A 32 5.27 -2.56 -35.30
C ALA A 32 6.56 -1.72 -35.28
N LEU A 33 7.04 -1.37 -34.07
CA LEU A 33 8.47 -1.18 -33.83
C LEU A 33 9.19 -2.35 -34.52
N GLY A 34 10.14 -2.06 -35.42
CA GLY A 34 10.91 -3.10 -36.12
C GLY A 34 11.36 -4.19 -35.14
N LYS A 35 11.25 -5.47 -35.53
CA LYS A 35 11.38 -6.66 -34.65
C LYS A 35 12.44 -6.43 -33.54
N PRO A 36 12.05 -6.09 -32.30
CA PRO A 36 13.00 -5.77 -31.23
C PRO A 36 13.69 -7.00 -30.64
N PHE A 37 13.26 -8.19 -31.05
CA PHE A 37 13.83 -9.49 -30.66
C PHE A 37 14.22 -10.27 -31.92
N SER A 38 15.30 -11.04 -31.82
CA SER A 38 15.75 -11.95 -32.87
C SER A 38 14.72 -13.06 -33.13
N ALA A 39 14.11 -13.57 -32.06
CA ALA A 39 13.07 -14.59 -32.10
C ALA A 39 12.13 -14.52 -30.87
N SER A 40 10.91 -15.01 -31.05
CA SER A 40 9.85 -15.08 -30.04
C SER A 40 9.36 -16.52 -29.95
N HIS A 41 9.69 -17.19 -28.85
CA HIS A 41 9.34 -18.60 -28.64
C HIS A 41 8.34 -18.74 -27.49
N ALA A 42 7.40 -19.68 -27.62
CA ALA A 42 6.50 -20.05 -26.54
C ALA A 42 6.47 -21.56 -26.30
N LEU A 43 6.41 -21.96 -25.04
CA LEU A 43 6.09 -23.32 -24.61
C LEU A 43 4.77 -23.27 -23.87
N VAL A 44 3.79 -24.05 -24.32
CA VAL A 44 2.43 -24.06 -23.77
C VAL A 44 2.11 -25.50 -23.33
N ILE A 45 1.95 -25.71 -22.04
CA ILE A 45 1.71 -27.00 -21.41
C ILE A 45 0.29 -27.00 -20.82
N GLY A 46 -0.47 -28.05 -21.06
CA GLY A 46 -1.77 -28.31 -20.42
C GLY A 46 -1.89 -29.76 -19.98
N ILE A 47 -2.25 -30.02 -18.72
CA ILE A 47 -2.39 -31.39 -18.19
C ILE A 47 -3.80 -31.54 -17.62
N ASP A 48 -4.59 -32.44 -18.21
CA ASP A 48 -5.95 -32.77 -17.75
C ASP A 48 -6.01 -34.21 -17.20
N GLY A 49 -5.36 -35.13 -17.91
CA GLY A 49 -5.55 -36.58 -17.75
C GLY A 49 -4.69 -37.21 -16.67
N TYR A 50 -4.78 -36.75 -15.42
CA TYR A 50 -3.97 -37.23 -14.30
C TYR A 50 -4.24 -38.69 -13.90
N ASP A 51 -3.17 -39.37 -13.47
CA ASP A 51 -3.17 -40.73 -12.94
C ASP A 51 -3.16 -40.72 -11.39
N HIS A 52 -3.01 -41.91 -10.76
CA HIS A 52 -2.72 -42.09 -9.33
C HIS A 52 -3.66 -41.43 -8.30
N GLY A 53 -4.90 -41.14 -8.69
CA GLY A 53 -5.96 -40.67 -7.78
C GLY A 53 -6.14 -39.15 -7.74
N TRP A 54 -5.37 -38.39 -8.52
CA TRP A 54 -5.67 -36.99 -8.78
C TRP A 54 -7.00 -36.86 -9.52
N LYS A 55 -7.77 -35.82 -9.20
CA LYS A 55 -9.00 -35.51 -9.93
C LYS A 55 -8.63 -35.02 -11.34
N PRO A 56 -9.14 -35.61 -12.43
CA PRO A 56 -8.90 -35.07 -13.77
C PRO A 56 -9.45 -33.64 -13.91
N LEU A 57 -8.75 -32.82 -14.68
CA LEU A 57 -9.21 -31.47 -15.06
C LEU A 57 -9.97 -31.52 -16.39
N GLY A 58 -10.81 -30.51 -16.63
CA GLY A 58 -11.67 -30.42 -17.81
C GLY A 58 -11.24 -29.35 -18.81
N MET A 59 -10.44 -28.36 -18.40
CA MET A 59 -10.12 -27.21 -19.24
C MET A 59 -8.63 -27.02 -19.53
N ALA A 60 -7.69 -27.62 -18.80
CA ALA A 60 -6.27 -27.27 -18.90
C ALA A 60 -5.66 -27.60 -20.28
N ALA A 61 -6.03 -28.72 -20.90
CA ALA A 61 -5.57 -29.03 -22.25
C ALA A 61 -6.21 -28.09 -23.30
N GLU A 62 -7.44 -27.68 -23.08
CA GLU A 62 -8.14 -26.73 -23.95
C GLU A 62 -7.64 -25.29 -23.78
N ASP A 63 -7.29 -24.91 -22.56
CA ASP A 63 -6.59 -23.67 -22.22
C ASP A 63 -5.27 -23.59 -23.01
N ALA A 64 -4.46 -24.64 -22.93
CA ALA A 64 -3.20 -24.75 -23.66
C ALA A 64 -3.39 -24.65 -25.18
N ARG A 65 -4.38 -25.33 -25.78
CA ARG A 65 -4.63 -25.26 -27.23
C ARG A 65 -4.96 -23.84 -27.70
N GLN A 66 -5.86 -23.15 -27.01
CA GLN A 66 -6.30 -21.82 -27.41
C GLN A 66 -5.25 -20.74 -27.15
N VAL A 67 -4.49 -20.84 -26.05
CA VAL A 67 -3.33 -19.96 -25.81
C VAL A 67 -2.28 -20.16 -26.90
N ALA A 68 -1.95 -21.40 -27.25
CA ALA A 68 -0.97 -21.68 -28.30
C ALA A 68 -1.40 -21.11 -29.66
N ALA A 69 -2.67 -21.29 -30.03
CA ALA A 69 -3.23 -20.70 -31.25
C ALA A 69 -3.13 -19.16 -31.23
N SER A 70 -3.56 -18.52 -30.13
CA SER A 70 -3.57 -17.06 -30.00
C SER A 70 -2.18 -16.45 -30.00
N LEU A 71 -1.20 -17.10 -29.36
CA LEU A 71 0.21 -16.66 -29.37
C LEU A 71 0.81 -16.69 -30.78
N LYS A 72 0.50 -17.75 -31.54
CA LYS A 72 0.93 -17.86 -32.93
C LYS A 72 0.32 -16.77 -33.80
N GLU A 73 -0.99 -16.52 -33.67
CA GLU A 73 -1.69 -15.42 -34.37
C GLU A 73 -1.15 -14.04 -33.99
N SER A 74 -0.70 -13.88 -32.75
CA SER A 74 -0.17 -12.63 -32.22
C SER A 74 1.29 -12.37 -32.60
N GLY A 75 1.94 -13.27 -33.33
CA GLY A 75 3.27 -13.06 -33.90
C GLY A 75 4.44 -13.70 -33.13
N PHE A 76 4.20 -14.76 -32.36
CA PHE A 76 5.30 -15.63 -31.90
C PHE A 76 5.82 -16.49 -33.07
N ASP A 77 7.14 -16.59 -33.20
CA ASP A 77 7.79 -17.28 -34.32
C ASP A 77 7.68 -18.81 -34.19
N ASP A 78 7.67 -19.34 -32.96
CA ASP A 78 7.56 -20.77 -32.66
C ASP A 78 6.75 -20.99 -31.37
N VAL A 79 5.80 -21.92 -31.40
CA VAL A 79 4.91 -22.23 -30.27
C VAL A 79 4.82 -23.75 -30.09
N ASP A 80 5.50 -24.26 -29.07
CA ASP A 80 5.52 -25.68 -28.70
C ASP A 80 4.34 -25.99 -27.76
N LEU A 81 3.31 -26.67 -28.28
CA LEU A 81 2.19 -27.17 -27.49
C LEU A 81 2.48 -28.59 -26.99
N LYS A 82 2.34 -28.82 -25.68
CA LYS A 82 2.50 -30.12 -25.03
C LYS A 82 1.32 -30.38 -24.12
N LEU A 83 0.80 -31.61 -24.13
CA LEU A 83 -0.35 -32.00 -23.35
C LEU A 83 -0.04 -33.24 -22.52
N ASP A 84 -0.61 -33.31 -21.31
CA ASP A 84 -0.63 -34.51 -20.46
C ASP A 84 0.75 -35.14 -20.19
N LEU A 85 1.77 -34.30 -19.96
CA LEU A 85 3.15 -34.74 -19.75
C LEU A 85 3.32 -35.46 -18.40
N GLY A 86 4.03 -36.59 -18.41
CA GLY A 86 4.53 -37.25 -17.19
C GLY A 86 5.80 -36.58 -16.64
N GLU A 87 6.24 -37.01 -15.46
CA GLU A 87 7.35 -36.44 -14.68
C GLU A 87 8.61 -36.22 -15.53
N ALA A 88 9.12 -37.29 -16.14
CA ALA A 88 10.36 -37.25 -16.89
C ALA A 88 10.25 -36.41 -18.18
N GLU A 89 9.04 -36.27 -18.71
CA GLU A 89 8.77 -35.49 -19.92
C GLU A 89 8.59 -34.00 -19.60
N LEU A 90 7.93 -33.67 -18.50
CA LEU A 90 7.69 -32.31 -18.05
C LEU A 90 9.01 -31.58 -17.79
N GLU A 91 9.87 -32.15 -16.96
CA GLU A 91 11.16 -31.53 -16.65
C GLU A 91 12.06 -31.42 -17.87
N ARG A 92 12.15 -32.48 -18.67
CA ARG A 92 12.95 -32.49 -19.91
C ARG A 92 12.47 -31.44 -20.90
N THR A 93 11.16 -31.28 -21.06
CA THR A 93 10.56 -30.31 -21.98
C THR A 93 10.87 -28.88 -21.54
N ILE A 94 10.66 -28.55 -20.26
CA ILE A 94 10.94 -27.22 -19.71
C ILE A 94 12.43 -26.88 -19.86
N LYS A 95 13.32 -27.79 -19.48
CA LYS A 95 14.77 -27.59 -19.61
C LYS A 95 15.20 -27.43 -21.07
N ALA A 96 14.71 -28.29 -21.97
CA ALA A 96 15.04 -28.23 -23.38
C ALA A 96 14.59 -26.91 -24.02
N PHE A 97 13.42 -26.40 -23.62
CA PHE A 97 12.93 -25.10 -24.07
C PHE A 97 13.78 -23.95 -23.52
N ILE A 98 13.97 -23.87 -22.20
CA ILE A 98 14.72 -22.81 -21.53
C ILE A 98 16.17 -22.75 -22.03
N TYR A 99 16.90 -23.86 -22.01
CA TYR A 99 18.31 -23.86 -22.40
C TYR A 99 18.53 -23.93 -23.92
N GLY A 100 17.60 -24.51 -24.68
CA GLY A 100 17.68 -24.58 -26.13
C GLY A 100 17.27 -23.27 -26.78
N LYS A 101 16.02 -22.85 -26.60
CA LYS A 101 15.49 -21.61 -27.20
C LYS A 101 16.03 -20.36 -26.50
N GLY A 102 16.34 -20.44 -25.22
CA GLY A 102 16.90 -19.33 -24.45
C GLY A 102 18.40 -19.15 -24.51
N ALA A 103 19.09 -19.90 -25.38
CA ALA A 103 20.51 -19.70 -25.65
C ALA A 103 20.80 -18.39 -26.41
N ASP A 104 19.82 -17.90 -27.18
CA ASP A 104 19.91 -16.63 -27.90
C ASP A 104 19.61 -15.46 -26.94
N PRO A 105 20.60 -14.59 -26.65
CA PRO A 105 20.43 -13.48 -25.71
C PRO A 105 19.47 -12.39 -26.21
N ASP A 106 19.17 -12.34 -27.51
CA ASP A 106 18.27 -11.35 -28.10
C ASP A 106 16.83 -11.88 -28.30
N ALA A 107 16.58 -13.14 -27.92
CA ALA A 107 15.26 -13.77 -28.01
C ALA A 107 14.37 -13.44 -26.81
N ARG A 108 13.06 -13.68 -26.97
CA ARG A 108 12.08 -13.69 -25.88
C ARG A 108 11.37 -15.04 -25.77
N LEU A 109 11.10 -15.46 -24.54
CA LEU A 109 10.46 -16.73 -24.22
C LEU A 109 9.21 -16.53 -23.38
N LEU A 110 8.12 -17.20 -23.75
CA LEU A 110 6.91 -17.31 -22.92
C LEU A 110 6.69 -18.76 -22.54
N ILE A 111 6.45 -19.02 -21.26
CA ILE A 111 6.06 -20.35 -20.78
C ILE A 111 4.65 -20.24 -20.21
N TRP A 112 3.72 -21.04 -20.71
CA TRP A 112 2.39 -21.20 -20.16
C TRP A 112 2.25 -22.61 -19.61
N PHE A 113 1.75 -22.75 -18.40
CA PHE A 113 1.44 -24.04 -17.78
C PHE A 113 0.01 -24.01 -17.22
N ALA A 114 -0.84 -24.93 -17.65
CA ALA A 114 -2.16 -25.17 -17.05
C ALA A 114 -2.23 -26.61 -16.51
N GLY A 115 -2.70 -26.77 -15.27
CA GLY A 115 -2.78 -28.09 -14.63
C GLY A 115 -2.93 -28.01 -13.11
N HIS A 116 -2.77 -29.14 -12.43
CA HIS A 116 -2.66 -29.18 -10.97
C HIS A 116 -1.36 -28.55 -10.49
N GLY A 117 -1.47 -27.84 -9.38
CA GLY A 117 -0.36 -27.48 -8.51
C GLY A 117 -0.67 -27.94 -7.09
N HIS A 118 0.37 -28.10 -6.27
CA HIS A 118 0.22 -28.52 -4.88
C HIS A 118 1.28 -27.86 -4.00
N THR A 119 0.98 -27.67 -2.71
CA THR A 119 1.92 -27.05 -1.75
C THR A 119 2.21 -27.98 -0.59
N ILE A 120 3.50 -28.14 -0.27
CA ILE A 120 3.97 -28.83 0.94
C ILE A 120 4.91 -27.89 1.68
N GLY A 121 4.64 -27.63 2.96
CA GLY A 121 5.50 -26.81 3.80
C GLY A 121 5.75 -25.39 3.27
N GLY A 122 4.82 -24.84 2.48
CA GLY A 122 4.94 -23.51 1.84
C GLY A 122 5.67 -23.50 0.49
N GLU A 123 6.24 -24.61 0.05
CA GLU A 123 6.80 -24.77 -1.31
C GLU A 123 5.74 -25.33 -2.25
N GLY A 124 5.55 -24.72 -3.42
CA GLY A 124 4.61 -25.21 -4.42
C GLY A 124 5.28 -26.00 -5.53
N TYR A 125 4.49 -26.86 -6.15
CA TYR A 125 4.95 -27.83 -7.13
C TYR A 125 4.05 -27.81 -8.37
N LEU A 126 4.65 -27.91 -9.56
CA LEU A 126 3.94 -28.27 -10.79
C LEU A 126 3.75 -29.79 -10.80
N VAL A 127 2.51 -30.25 -10.92
CA VAL A 127 2.17 -31.66 -10.82
C VAL A 127 2.14 -32.28 -12.23
N PRO A 128 3.05 -33.23 -12.55
CA PRO A 128 2.97 -34.01 -13.78
C PRO A 128 1.82 -35.01 -13.73
N LYS A 129 1.42 -35.51 -14.92
CA LYS A 129 0.31 -36.44 -15.09
C LYS A 129 0.37 -37.66 -14.15
N ASP A 130 1.56 -38.23 -14.01
CA ASP A 130 1.84 -39.50 -13.31
C ASP A 130 2.35 -39.30 -11.88
N ALA A 131 2.25 -38.09 -11.32
CA ALA A 131 2.64 -37.84 -9.93
C ALA A 131 1.79 -38.67 -8.95
N PRO A 132 2.39 -39.32 -7.93
CA PRO A 132 1.62 -39.93 -6.86
C PRO A 132 0.89 -38.85 -6.04
N LEU A 133 -0.17 -39.20 -5.31
CA LEU A 133 -0.80 -38.25 -4.39
C LEU A 133 0.14 -37.96 -3.19
N PRO A 134 0.15 -36.71 -2.69
CA PRO A 134 0.81 -36.37 -1.43
C PRO A 134 -0.02 -36.98 -0.29
N GLY A 135 0.31 -38.22 0.08
CA GLY A 135 -0.37 -38.92 1.18
C GLY A 135 0.06 -38.42 2.56
N GLU A 136 -0.62 -38.86 3.61
CA GLU A 136 -0.43 -38.40 5.01
C GLU A 136 0.88 -38.91 5.68
N THR A 137 1.66 -39.74 5.00
CA THR A 137 2.89 -40.31 5.57
C THR A 137 4.15 -39.63 5.01
N PRO A 138 5.25 -39.57 5.77
CA PRO A 138 6.52 -39.05 5.27
C PRO A 138 7.01 -39.73 3.98
N ALA A 139 6.71 -41.04 3.81
CA ALA A 139 7.10 -41.79 2.62
C ALA A 139 6.29 -41.38 1.37
N SER A 140 4.99 -41.13 1.52
CA SER A 140 4.13 -40.65 0.43
C SER A 140 4.42 -39.20 0.06
N GLU A 141 4.74 -38.37 1.04
CA GLU A 141 5.18 -36.99 0.79
C GLU A 141 6.50 -36.95 0.01
N ALA A 142 7.50 -37.74 0.43
CA ALA A 142 8.79 -37.82 -0.27
C ALA A 142 8.65 -38.36 -1.70
N ALA A 143 7.75 -39.34 -1.93
CA ALA A 143 7.49 -39.86 -3.26
C ALA A 143 6.85 -38.81 -4.18
N PHE A 144 5.93 -37.98 -3.66
CA PHE A 144 5.38 -36.84 -4.40
C PHE A 144 6.45 -35.78 -4.69
N GLN A 145 7.24 -35.38 -3.68
CA GLN A 145 8.29 -34.37 -3.85
C GLN A 145 9.40 -34.79 -4.84
N ALA A 146 9.66 -36.10 -4.95
CA ALA A 146 10.59 -36.65 -5.94
C ALA A 146 10.05 -36.58 -7.37
N SER A 147 8.72 -36.61 -7.54
CA SER A 147 8.05 -36.68 -8.85
C SER A 147 7.58 -35.31 -9.36
N ALA A 148 7.04 -34.48 -8.48
CA ALA A 148 6.54 -33.15 -8.84
C ALA A 148 7.69 -32.13 -8.94
N MET A 149 7.55 -31.14 -9.82
CA MET A 149 8.59 -30.13 -10.01
C MET A 149 8.43 -28.97 -9.01
N PRO A 150 9.39 -28.70 -8.12
CA PRO A 150 9.32 -27.54 -7.23
C PRO A 150 9.38 -26.23 -8.02
N LEU A 151 8.53 -25.27 -7.67
CA LEU A 151 8.50 -23.95 -8.31
C LEU A 151 9.75 -23.13 -8.00
N ALA A 152 10.42 -23.33 -6.86
CA ALA A 152 11.73 -22.77 -6.61
C ALA A 152 12.78 -23.29 -7.62
N ALA A 153 12.72 -24.58 -7.99
CA ALA A 153 13.61 -25.14 -9.01
C ALA A 153 13.33 -24.54 -10.40
N PHE A 154 12.05 -24.37 -10.74
CA PHE A 154 11.65 -23.68 -11.97
C PHE A 154 12.16 -22.22 -12.01
N GLY A 155 12.04 -21.49 -10.91
CA GLY A 155 12.55 -20.12 -10.78
C GLY A 155 14.05 -20.02 -11.01
N ARG A 156 14.84 -21.03 -10.59
CA ARG A 156 16.28 -21.08 -10.90
C ARG A 156 16.54 -21.22 -12.41
N TYR A 157 15.82 -22.10 -13.10
CA TYR A 157 15.95 -22.25 -14.57
C TYR A 157 15.64 -20.93 -15.29
N MET A 158 14.62 -20.21 -14.83
CA MET A 158 14.25 -18.89 -15.36
C MET A 158 15.33 -17.84 -15.13
N ASN A 159 16.06 -17.89 -14.01
CA ASN A 159 17.13 -16.94 -13.70
C ASN A 159 18.43 -17.23 -14.48
N GLU A 160 18.69 -18.47 -14.87
CA GLU A 160 19.91 -18.89 -15.56
C GLU A 160 19.87 -18.68 -17.09
N VAL A 161 18.68 -18.51 -17.66
CA VAL A 161 18.49 -18.38 -19.11
C VAL A 161 19.14 -17.11 -19.66
N LYS A 162 19.68 -17.16 -20.88
CA LYS A 162 20.36 -16.00 -21.51
C LYS A 162 19.42 -15.06 -22.25
N ALA A 163 18.27 -15.57 -22.71
CA ALA A 163 17.27 -14.80 -23.45
C ALA A 163 16.92 -13.47 -22.76
N ARG A 164 16.68 -12.42 -23.55
CA ARG A 164 16.47 -11.07 -23.01
C ARG A 164 15.24 -11.04 -22.11
N HIS A 165 14.12 -11.49 -22.65
CA HIS A 165 12.83 -11.45 -21.97
C HIS A 165 12.30 -12.85 -21.77
N VAL A 166 11.95 -13.20 -20.53
CA VAL A 166 11.32 -14.47 -20.22
C VAL A 166 10.16 -14.21 -19.28
N ILE A 167 8.98 -14.71 -19.64
CA ILE A 167 7.78 -14.65 -18.81
C ILE A 167 7.21 -16.07 -18.63
N ALA A 168 6.86 -16.41 -17.40
CA ALA A 168 6.13 -17.64 -17.09
C ALA A 168 4.73 -17.29 -16.58
N VAL A 169 3.72 -17.96 -17.11
CA VAL A 169 2.31 -17.79 -16.77
C VAL A 169 1.76 -19.14 -16.33
N PHE A 170 1.37 -19.24 -15.05
CA PHE A 170 0.86 -20.47 -14.45
C PHE A 170 -0.64 -20.35 -14.24
N ASP A 171 -1.41 -21.17 -14.95
CA ASP A 171 -2.82 -21.41 -14.72
C ASP A 171 -3.02 -22.69 -13.90
N SER A 172 -2.49 -22.67 -12.68
CA SER A 172 -2.52 -23.81 -11.77
C SER A 172 -2.65 -23.36 -10.33
N CYS A 173 -3.30 -24.19 -9.52
CA CYS A 173 -3.47 -23.94 -8.09
C CYS A 173 -2.10 -23.75 -7.41
N PHE A 174 -2.04 -22.90 -6.39
CA PHE A 174 -0.85 -22.73 -5.55
C PHE A 174 0.46 -22.31 -6.27
N SER A 175 0.37 -21.85 -7.52
CA SER A 175 1.52 -21.41 -8.31
C SER A 175 2.16 -20.12 -7.77
N GLY A 176 1.48 -19.46 -6.84
CA GLY A 176 2.00 -18.29 -6.12
C GLY A 176 3.23 -18.50 -5.23
N SER A 177 3.62 -19.73 -4.96
CA SER A 177 4.89 -20.01 -4.26
C SER A 177 6.12 -19.68 -5.12
N VAL A 178 5.97 -19.58 -6.46
CA VAL A 178 7.06 -19.15 -7.36
C VAL A 178 7.61 -17.76 -6.98
N PHE A 179 6.81 -16.96 -6.27
CA PHE A 179 7.16 -15.61 -5.83
C PHE A 179 7.96 -15.55 -4.53
N ASN A 180 8.18 -16.67 -3.83
CA ASN A 180 9.14 -16.75 -2.72
C ASN A 180 10.58 -16.40 -3.17
N ALA A 181 10.82 -16.35 -4.48
CA ALA A 181 12.04 -15.90 -5.12
C ALA A 181 11.89 -14.61 -5.95
N SER A 182 10.94 -13.68 -5.67
CA SER A 182 10.64 -12.56 -6.58
C SER A 182 9.96 -11.34 -5.93
N ARG A 183 10.33 -10.12 -6.33
CA ARG A 183 9.74 -8.83 -5.87
C ARG A 183 8.99 -8.14 -7.03
N ALA A 184 7.88 -7.47 -6.72
CA ALA A 184 7.10 -6.74 -7.73
C ALA A 184 7.81 -5.45 -8.15
N SER A 185 7.86 -5.15 -9.45
CA SER A 185 8.45 -3.93 -10.02
C SER A 185 7.44 -3.13 -10.86
N VAL A 186 7.76 -1.85 -11.10
CA VAL A 186 6.93 -0.88 -11.85
C VAL A 186 7.36 -0.89 -13.34
N PRO A 187 6.44 -0.75 -14.31
CA PRO A 187 6.79 -0.85 -15.73
C PRO A 187 7.77 0.25 -16.18
N ALA A 188 8.79 -0.12 -16.95
CA ALA A 188 9.61 0.82 -17.72
C ALA A 188 8.89 1.26 -19.00
N ALA A 189 9.17 2.46 -19.51
CA ALA A 189 8.68 2.90 -20.83
C ALA A 189 9.07 1.87 -21.91
N VAL A 190 8.16 1.54 -22.85
CA VAL A 190 8.30 0.39 -23.80
C VAL A 190 9.60 0.41 -24.60
N SER A 191 10.09 1.59 -24.99
CA SER A 191 11.37 1.75 -25.70
C SER A 191 12.60 1.37 -24.86
N LYS A 192 12.55 1.55 -23.53
CA LYS A 192 13.58 1.11 -22.59
C LYS A 192 13.35 -0.34 -22.16
N ALA A 193 12.09 -0.72 -21.96
CA ALA A 193 11.67 -2.05 -21.55
C ALA A 193 12.14 -3.16 -22.51
N THR A 194 12.14 -2.91 -23.83
CA THR A 194 12.60 -3.87 -24.85
C THR A 194 14.11 -4.14 -24.85
N THR A 195 14.91 -3.31 -24.19
CA THR A 195 16.39 -3.39 -24.25
C THR A 195 17.03 -4.02 -23.01
N GLN A 196 16.28 -4.11 -21.90
CA GLN A 196 16.79 -4.60 -20.61
C GLN A 196 16.33 -6.05 -20.35
N LEU A 197 17.04 -6.77 -19.49
CA LEU A 197 16.65 -8.15 -19.15
C LEU A 197 15.36 -8.15 -18.33
N ALA A 198 14.43 -9.03 -18.68
CA ALA A 198 13.16 -9.19 -18.00
C ALA A 198 12.92 -10.65 -17.62
N ARG A 199 12.64 -10.91 -16.35
CA ARG A 199 12.16 -12.18 -15.81
C ARG A 199 10.89 -11.92 -15.04
N GLN A 200 9.79 -12.41 -15.57
CA GLN A 200 8.46 -12.13 -15.03
C GLN A 200 7.69 -13.42 -14.80
N PHE A 201 6.87 -13.39 -13.77
CA PHE A 201 6.03 -14.51 -13.37
C PHE A 201 4.62 -14.00 -13.17
N ILE A 202 3.63 -14.73 -13.68
CA ILE A 202 2.21 -14.50 -13.47
C ILE A 202 1.64 -15.85 -13.01
N ALA A 203 0.97 -15.88 -11.88
CA ALA A 203 0.22 -17.04 -11.42
C ALA A 203 -1.26 -16.69 -11.41
N SER A 204 -2.11 -17.64 -11.76
CA SER A 204 -3.56 -17.44 -11.77
C SER A 204 -4.15 -17.45 -10.37
N GLY A 205 -3.43 -17.91 -9.34
CA GLY A 205 -3.81 -17.82 -7.94
C GLY A 205 -2.62 -17.70 -6.99
N SER A 206 -2.88 -17.21 -5.77
CA SER A 206 -1.90 -17.05 -4.70
C SER A 206 -1.45 -18.38 -4.07
N ALA A 207 -0.41 -18.35 -3.23
CA ALA A 207 0.02 -19.54 -2.48
C ALA A 207 -1.06 -19.92 -1.46
N GLY A 208 -1.78 -21.01 -1.70
CA GLY A 208 -2.91 -21.46 -0.88
C GLY A 208 -4.25 -21.51 -1.62
N GLU A 209 -4.29 -20.98 -2.84
CA GLU A 209 -5.52 -20.77 -3.59
C GLU A 209 -5.69 -21.77 -4.74
N VAL A 210 -6.94 -22.20 -4.96
CA VAL A 210 -7.33 -23.14 -6.00
C VAL A 210 -7.69 -22.36 -7.27
N ALA A 211 -6.93 -22.56 -8.34
CA ALA A 211 -7.26 -22.02 -9.66
C ALA A 211 -8.55 -22.64 -10.20
N LEU A 212 -9.41 -21.84 -10.83
CA LEU A 212 -10.66 -22.32 -11.39
C LEU A 212 -10.44 -23.03 -12.74
N ASP A 213 -10.96 -24.24 -12.86
CA ASP A 213 -10.97 -25.05 -14.08
C ASP A 213 -12.19 -24.70 -14.97
N ASP A 214 -12.39 -23.41 -15.25
CA ASP A 214 -13.49 -22.90 -16.10
C ASP A 214 -12.99 -22.12 -17.33
N GLY A 215 -11.68 -21.97 -17.46
CA GLY A 215 -11.01 -21.30 -18.56
C GLY A 215 -11.21 -19.78 -18.62
N SER A 216 -11.69 -19.16 -17.54
CA SER A 216 -11.81 -17.69 -17.41
C SER A 216 -10.46 -16.97 -17.48
N PHE A 217 -9.42 -17.57 -16.88
CA PHE A 217 -8.03 -17.07 -16.92
C PHE A 217 -7.49 -17.03 -18.35
N ARG A 218 -7.60 -18.14 -19.09
CA ARG A 218 -7.32 -18.21 -20.54
C ARG A 218 -8.07 -17.13 -21.33
N GLN A 219 -9.38 -16.97 -21.10
CA GLN A 219 -10.19 -16.01 -21.85
C GLN A 219 -9.72 -14.57 -21.63
N ALA A 220 -9.36 -14.18 -20.40
CA ALA A 220 -8.81 -12.87 -20.13
C ALA A 220 -7.43 -12.68 -20.77
N PHE A 221 -6.55 -13.69 -20.68
CA PHE A 221 -5.25 -13.66 -21.33
C PHE A 221 -5.38 -13.44 -22.85
N ILE A 222 -6.28 -14.16 -23.51
CA ILE A 222 -6.53 -14.01 -24.96
C ILE A 222 -7.16 -12.64 -25.25
N ALA A 223 -8.06 -12.13 -24.40
CA ALA A 223 -8.66 -10.81 -24.59
C ALA A 223 -7.61 -9.68 -24.54
N ALA A 224 -6.64 -9.79 -23.63
CA ALA A 224 -5.48 -8.90 -23.56
C ALA A 224 -4.61 -9.03 -24.82
N LEU A 225 -4.24 -10.26 -25.17
CA LEU A 225 -3.34 -10.56 -26.29
C LEU A 225 -3.90 -10.11 -27.64
N THR A 226 -5.22 -10.22 -27.82
CA THR A 226 -5.91 -9.80 -29.05
C THR A 226 -6.30 -8.31 -29.05
N GLY A 227 -6.01 -7.59 -27.97
CA GLY A 227 -6.38 -6.18 -27.80
C GLY A 227 -7.88 -5.93 -27.68
N LYS A 228 -8.69 -7.00 -27.51
CA LYS A 228 -10.14 -6.88 -27.28
C LYS A 228 -10.46 -6.07 -26.02
N ASP A 229 -9.57 -6.10 -25.03
CA ASP A 229 -9.67 -5.29 -23.82
C ASP A 229 -8.51 -4.29 -23.71
N ARG A 230 -8.81 -3.01 -23.92
CA ARG A 230 -7.79 -1.95 -23.91
C ARG A 230 -7.19 -1.70 -22.53
N ARG A 231 -7.81 -2.15 -21.44
CA ARG A 231 -7.25 -2.04 -20.07
C ARG A 231 -5.97 -2.87 -19.91
N ALA A 232 -5.78 -3.86 -20.80
CA ALA A 232 -4.57 -4.65 -20.89
C ALA A 232 -3.43 -3.94 -21.65
N LEU A 233 -3.66 -2.76 -22.23
CA LEU A 233 -2.66 -2.06 -23.03
C LEU A 233 -2.06 -0.88 -22.27
N SER A 234 -0.79 -0.61 -22.51
CA SER A 234 -0.15 0.64 -22.10
C SER A 234 -0.70 1.82 -22.91
N SER A 235 -0.42 3.04 -22.45
CA SER A 235 -0.88 4.29 -23.10
C SER A 235 -0.38 4.45 -24.54
N ASP A 236 0.75 3.84 -24.88
CA ASP A 236 1.32 3.76 -26.23
C ASP A 236 0.81 2.55 -27.06
N GLY A 237 -0.18 1.83 -26.54
CA GLY A 237 -0.93 0.78 -27.26
C GLY A 237 -0.27 -0.59 -27.26
N TYR A 238 0.82 -0.80 -26.52
CA TYR A 238 1.51 -2.09 -26.41
C TYR A 238 0.91 -2.96 -25.31
N LEU A 239 1.04 -4.27 -25.46
CA LEU A 239 0.84 -5.22 -24.35
C LEU A 239 2.20 -5.55 -23.74
N THR A 240 2.38 -5.24 -22.46
CA THR A 240 3.59 -5.59 -21.69
C THR A 240 3.27 -6.63 -20.61
N GLY A 241 4.28 -7.31 -20.07
CA GLY A 241 4.14 -8.34 -19.05
C GLY A 241 3.58 -7.78 -17.74
N SER A 242 4.06 -6.61 -17.32
CA SER A 242 3.53 -5.93 -16.13
C SER A 242 2.10 -5.45 -16.33
N ARG A 243 1.75 -4.94 -17.51
CA ARG A 243 0.38 -4.54 -17.82
C ARG A 243 -0.55 -5.74 -17.94
N LEU A 244 -0.09 -6.83 -18.56
CA LEU A 244 -0.80 -8.09 -18.63
C LEU A 244 -1.04 -8.67 -17.22
N GLY A 245 -0.01 -8.73 -16.37
CA GLY A 245 -0.13 -9.23 -15.00
C GLY A 245 -1.14 -8.42 -14.18
N ALA A 246 -1.02 -7.09 -14.24
CA ALA A 246 -1.95 -6.20 -13.56
C ALA A 246 -3.38 -6.28 -14.12
N TYR A 247 -3.53 -6.44 -15.45
CA TYR A 247 -4.83 -6.65 -16.09
C TYR A 247 -5.46 -7.99 -15.68
N LEU A 248 -4.69 -9.08 -15.69
CA LEU A 248 -5.17 -10.40 -15.27
C LEU A 248 -5.56 -10.39 -13.79
N ALA A 249 -4.75 -9.76 -12.93
CA ALA A 249 -5.07 -9.57 -11.53
C ALA A 249 -6.40 -8.81 -11.33
N GLU A 250 -6.62 -7.71 -12.06
CA GLU A 250 -7.88 -6.96 -12.01
C GLU A 250 -9.05 -7.77 -12.59
N GLU A 251 -8.89 -8.33 -13.79
CA GLU A 251 -9.96 -8.93 -14.58
C GLU A 251 -10.46 -10.23 -13.97
N ILE A 252 -9.56 -11.08 -13.49
CA ILE A 252 -9.89 -12.40 -12.94
C ILE A 252 -10.37 -12.28 -11.51
N SER A 253 -9.75 -11.43 -10.69
CA SER A 253 -10.29 -11.14 -9.34
C SER A 253 -11.71 -10.57 -9.45
N ARG A 254 -11.96 -9.70 -10.43
CA ARG A 254 -13.31 -9.19 -10.70
C ARG A 254 -14.27 -10.26 -11.21
N LYS A 255 -13.89 -11.05 -12.22
CA LYS A 255 -14.76 -12.09 -12.84
C LYS A 255 -15.11 -13.22 -11.89
N THR A 256 -14.17 -13.60 -11.04
CA THR A 256 -14.32 -14.74 -10.14
C THR A 256 -14.90 -14.35 -8.78
N GLY A 257 -15.05 -13.05 -8.53
CA GLY A 257 -15.49 -12.51 -7.24
C GLY A 257 -14.42 -12.67 -6.15
N GLY A 258 -13.14 -12.65 -6.52
CA GLY A 258 -12.02 -12.85 -5.60
C GLY A 258 -11.73 -14.31 -5.23
N ARG A 259 -12.38 -15.29 -5.88
CA ARG A 259 -12.09 -16.73 -5.69
C ARG A 259 -10.81 -17.20 -6.38
N GLN A 260 -10.31 -16.37 -7.30
CA GLN A 260 -9.06 -16.57 -8.01
C GLN A 260 -8.39 -15.19 -8.13
N ASN A 261 -7.27 -15.01 -7.46
CA ASN A 261 -6.54 -13.75 -7.38
C ASN A 261 -5.18 -13.90 -8.05
N PRO A 262 -5.05 -13.58 -9.35
CA PRO A 262 -3.77 -13.65 -10.00
C PRO A 262 -2.76 -12.72 -9.36
N ILE A 263 -1.56 -13.23 -9.18
CA ILE A 263 -0.43 -12.47 -8.68
C ILE A 263 0.68 -12.48 -9.72
N TYR A 264 1.40 -11.37 -9.79
CA TYR A 264 2.45 -11.17 -10.77
C TYR A 264 3.61 -10.42 -10.15
N SER A 265 4.82 -10.70 -10.63
CA SER A 265 6.05 -10.17 -10.06
C SER A 265 7.20 -10.30 -11.05
N THR A 266 8.34 -9.74 -10.69
CA THR A 266 9.60 -9.86 -11.42
C THR A 266 10.65 -10.57 -10.58
N SER A 267 11.65 -11.18 -11.22
CA SER A 267 12.72 -11.88 -10.49
C SER A 267 13.37 -10.98 -9.43
N ASN A 268 13.72 -11.55 -8.28
CA ASN A 268 14.48 -10.85 -7.23
C ASN A 268 15.99 -10.81 -7.51
N VAL A 269 16.45 -11.43 -8.60
CA VAL A 269 17.86 -11.45 -8.99
C VAL A 269 18.21 -10.12 -9.65
N VAL A 270 19.15 -9.41 -9.03
CA VAL A 270 19.63 -8.09 -9.47
C VAL A 270 19.98 -8.10 -10.95
N GLY A 271 19.31 -7.25 -11.73
CA GLY A 271 19.60 -7.05 -13.15
C GLY A 271 18.73 -7.85 -14.10
N LEU A 272 17.93 -8.79 -13.60
CA LEU A 272 16.95 -9.56 -14.37
C LEU A 272 15.52 -8.95 -14.34
N ASP A 273 15.34 -7.88 -13.58
CA ASP A 273 14.08 -7.17 -13.29
C ASP A 273 13.98 -5.80 -13.99
N ARG A 274 14.96 -5.48 -14.85
CA ARG A 274 15.14 -4.13 -15.40
C ARG A 274 14.30 -3.86 -16.66
N GLY A 275 13.86 -4.90 -17.36
CA GLY A 275 12.99 -4.83 -18.53
C GLY A 275 11.55 -5.23 -18.22
N ASP A 276 10.68 -5.15 -19.23
CA ASP A 276 9.30 -5.63 -19.16
C ASP A 276 9.01 -6.45 -20.42
N PHE A 277 8.35 -7.60 -20.29
CA PHE A 277 8.08 -8.48 -21.42
C PHE A 277 7.12 -7.79 -22.40
N VAL A 278 7.62 -7.26 -23.51
CA VAL A 278 6.78 -6.66 -24.54
C VAL A 278 6.31 -7.74 -25.52
N PHE A 279 4.99 -7.84 -25.75
CA PHE A 279 4.39 -8.77 -26.70
C PHE A 279 4.55 -8.27 -28.16
N PRO A 280 4.47 -9.15 -29.18
CA PRO A 280 4.61 -8.75 -30.59
C PRO A 280 3.49 -7.84 -31.12
N VAL A 281 2.46 -7.57 -30.31
CA VAL A 281 1.26 -6.84 -30.70
C VAL A 281 1.27 -5.40 -30.19
N SER A 282 0.75 -4.48 -31.00
CA SER A 282 0.50 -3.09 -30.66
C SER A 282 -0.77 -2.59 -31.36
N PHE A 283 -1.57 -1.77 -30.68
CA PHE A 283 -2.88 -1.33 -31.17
C PHE A 283 -2.98 0.21 -31.19
N ALA A 284 -3.23 0.80 -32.36
CA ALA A 284 -3.43 2.25 -32.50
C ALA A 284 -4.92 2.61 -32.57
N SER A 285 -5.28 3.77 -32.02
CA SER A 285 -6.57 4.42 -32.20
C SER A 285 -6.54 5.31 -33.45
N GLN A 286 -7.52 5.18 -34.36
CA GLN A 286 -7.74 6.19 -35.40
C GLN A 286 -8.47 7.40 -34.78
N GLU A 287 -7.81 8.55 -34.72
CA GLU A 287 -8.42 9.82 -34.34
C GLU A 287 -8.95 10.58 -35.56
N GLY A 288 -10.21 11.04 -35.49
CA GLY A 288 -10.71 12.20 -36.21
C GLY A 288 -10.99 13.32 -35.19
N PRO A 289 -10.88 14.61 -35.57
CA PRO A 289 -10.90 15.72 -34.62
C PRO A 289 -12.32 15.96 -34.10
N ALA A 290 -12.50 15.95 -32.79
CA ALA A 290 -13.75 16.40 -32.16
C ALA A 290 -13.46 17.18 -30.86
N GLU A 291 -13.62 18.49 -31.03
CA GLU A 291 -14.27 19.48 -30.15
C GLU A 291 -14.64 19.07 -28.71
N VAL A 292 -14.27 19.96 -27.79
CA VAL A 292 -14.46 19.88 -26.33
C VAL A 292 -15.95 19.75 -26.00
N ALA A 293 -16.36 18.56 -25.56
CA ALA A 293 -17.61 18.34 -24.84
C ALA A 293 -17.30 18.16 -23.35
N ALA A 294 -18.04 18.88 -22.50
CA ALA A 294 -17.97 18.81 -21.05
C ALA A 294 -18.11 17.36 -20.54
N PRO A 295 -17.46 17.00 -19.42
CA PRO A 295 -17.52 15.63 -18.91
C PRO A 295 -18.96 15.28 -18.50
N VAL A 296 -19.51 14.29 -19.20
CA VAL A 296 -20.70 13.55 -18.77
C VAL A 296 -20.34 12.81 -17.48
N GLY A 297 -21.15 13.03 -16.45
CA GLY A 297 -20.94 12.54 -15.09
C GLY A 297 -20.65 11.04 -15.07
N LEU A 298 -19.46 10.69 -14.58
CA LEU A 298 -19.17 9.36 -14.11
C LEU A 298 -19.68 9.26 -12.67
N SER A 299 -20.61 8.32 -12.43
CA SER A 299 -20.86 7.86 -11.06
C SER A 299 -19.59 7.18 -10.53
N PRO A 300 -19.29 7.29 -9.22
CA PRO A 300 -18.11 6.69 -8.64
C PRO A 300 -18.15 5.16 -8.83
N LEU A 301 -17.11 4.58 -9.42
CA LEU A 301 -16.89 3.14 -9.35
C LEU A 301 -16.16 2.86 -8.03
N GLU A 302 -16.91 2.30 -7.08
CA GLU A 302 -16.36 1.82 -5.80
C GLU A 302 -15.31 0.72 -6.02
N PRO A 303 -14.22 0.70 -5.23
CA PRO A 303 -13.17 -0.29 -5.34
C PRO A 303 -13.68 -1.67 -4.89
N ALA A 304 -13.61 -2.68 -5.77
CA ALA A 304 -13.93 -4.06 -5.41
C ALA A 304 -12.82 -4.64 -4.52
N VAL A 305 -13.10 -4.76 -3.23
CA VAL A 305 -12.24 -5.37 -2.21
C VAL A 305 -12.25 -6.90 -2.39
N ALA A 306 -11.10 -7.51 -2.65
CA ALA A 306 -10.95 -8.97 -2.80
C ALA A 306 -11.49 -9.74 -1.59
N GLU A 307 -12.24 -10.83 -1.79
CA GLU A 307 -13.05 -11.44 -0.73
C GLU A 307 -12.27 -12.04 0.46
N ASP A 308 -10.99 -12.38 0.26
CA ASP A 308 -10.15 -13.13 1.21
C ASP A 308 -9.11 -12.30 1.99
N VAL A 309 -8.94 -11.02 1.68
CA VAL A 309 -8.23 -10.11 2.60
C VAL A 309 -9.25 -9.69 3.66
N PRO A 310 -9.02 -9.94 4.96
CA PRO A 310 -9.96 -9.52 5.96
C PRO A 310 -10.11 -8.00 5.94
N GLU A 311 -11.32 -7.57 5.63
CA GLU A 311 -11.76 -6.20 5.84
C GLU A 311 -12.25 -6.07 7.28
N LEU A 312 -11.60 -5.19 8.04
CA LEU A 312 -11.98 -4.80 9.39
C LEU A 312 -12.80 -3.51 9.33
N ARG A 313 -14.08 -3.60 9.68
CA ARG A 313 -14.89 -2.41 9.95
C ARG A 313 -14.71 -2.01 11.40
N ILE A 314 -14.18 -0.80 11.62
CA ILE A 314 -14.11 -0.20 12.96
C ILE A 314 -15.38 0.62 13.15
N GLU A 315 -16.23 0.15 14.07
CA GLU A 315 -17.50 0.80 14.38
C GLU A 315 -17.29 2.04 15.26
N PRO A 316 -18.23 2.99 15.27
CA PRO A 316 -18.18 4.13 16.17
C PRO A 316 -18.01 3.69 17.62
N VAL A 317 -17.02 4.26 18.30
CA VAL A 317 -16.72 3.92 19.69
C VAL A 317 -17.86 4.43 20.57
N GLN A 318 -18.51 3.50 21.27
CA GLN A 318 -19.63 3.82 22.15
C GLN A 318 -19.12 4.40 23.46
N VAL A 319 -19.72 5.49 23.92
CA VAL A 319 -19.41 6.10 25.22
C VAL A 319 -20.55 5.85 26.19
N ALA A 320 -20.29 5.11 27.26
CA ALA A 320 -21.30 4.83 28.28
C ALA A 320 -21.34 5.99 29.29
N ARG A 321 -22.44 6.76 29.27
CA ARG A 321 -22.71 8.02 29.99
C ARG A 321 -22.05 9.24 29.32
N ASP A 322 -22.80 10.34 29.19
CA ASP A 322 -22.29 11.62 28.68
C ASP A 322 -21.30 12.26 29.66
N ASN A 323 -20.04 11.79 29.60
CA ASN A 323 -18.90 12.42 30.24
C ASN A 323 -17.94 12.91 29.15
N PRO A 324 -17.68 14.23 29.03
CA PRO A 324 -16.81 14.81 28.01
C PRO A 324 -15.42 14.13 27.89
N GLU A 325 -14.90 13.60 28.99
CA GLU A 325 -13.56 13.01 29.02
C GLU A 325 -13.50 11.56 28.54
N ALA A 326 -14.60 10.79 28.67
CA ALA A 326 -14.72 9.47 28.04
C ALA A 326 -14.85 9.60 26.53
N GLY A 327 -15.50 10.67 26.07
CA GLY A 327 -15.53 11.07 24.66
C GLY A 327 -14.12 11.29 24.09
N LEU A 328 -13.24 11.99 24.83
CA LEU A 328 -11.87 12.21 24.38
C LEU A 328 -11.10 10.90 24.16
N ILE A 329 -11.19 9.95 25.10
CA ILE A 329 -10.51 8.65 24.96
C ILE A 329 -11.11 7.86 23.79
N ALA A 330 -12.44 7.85 23.67
CA ALA A 330 -13.15 7.17 22.57
C ALA A 330 -12.72 7.71 21.20
N ASP A 331 -12.66 9.03 21.02
CA ASP A 331 -12.25 9.67 19.77
C ASP A 331 -10.80 9.34 19.41
N LYS A 332 -9.90 9.38 20.40
CA LYS A 332 -8.48 9.05 20.21
C LYS A 332 -8.30 7.57 19.88
N LEU A 333 -9.03 6.70 20.56
CA LEU A 333 -9.02 5.26 20.34
C LEU A 333 -9.49 4.91 18.92
N ALA A 334 -10.65 5.43 18.50
CA ALA A 334 -11.21 5.19 17.18
C ALA A 334 -10.21 5.54 16.07
N ARG A 335 -9.63 6.75 16.15
CA ARG A 335 -8.64 7.27 15.20
C ARG A 335 -7.36 6.43 15.15
N ASN A 336 -6.82 6.12 16.32
CA ASN A 336 -5.56 5.39 16.40
C ASN A 336 -5.72 3.92 15.98
N LEU A 337 -6.89 3.29 16.18
CA LEU A 337 -7.16 1.93 15.72
C LEU A 337 -7.14 1.86 14.19
N VAL A 338 -7.82 2.80 13.52
CA VAL A 338 -7.81 2.89 12.05
C VAL A 338 -6.38 3.00 11.53
N GLU A 339 -5.60 3.94 12.08
CA GLU A 339 -4.21 4.15 11.69
C GLU A 339 -3.34 2.90 11.93
N TYR A 340 -3.46 2.31 13.12
CA TYR A 340 -2.66 1.16 13.52
C TYR A 340 -2.87 -0.04 12.58
N TYR A 341 -4.12 -0.40 12.29
CA TYR A 341 -4.42 -1.54 11.44
C TYR A 341 -4.04 -1.29 9.97
N VAL A 342 -4.23 -0.06 9.47
CA VAL A 342 -3.79 0.31 8.12
C VAL A 342 -2.28 0.24 7.97
N ASN A 343 -1.52 0.78 8.94
CA ASN A 343 -0.06 0.72 8.94
C ASN A 343 0.46 -0.73 9.01
N ASN A 344 -0.33 -1.64 9.60
CA ASN A 344 -0.09 -3.08 9.60
C ASN A 344 -0.65 -3.81 8.37
N ARG A 345 -1.02 -3.07 7.31
CA ARG A 345 -1.47 -3.58 5.99
C ARG A 345 -2.81 -4.34 6.02
N LEU A 346 -3.67 -4.08 7.00
CA LEU A 346 -5.07 -4.53 6.95
C LEU A 346 -5.93 -3.58 6.13
N TYR A 347 -6.94 -4.13 5.47
CA TYR A 347 -7.95 -3.33 4.81
C TYR A 347 -8.97 -2.86 5.86
N VAL A 348 -9.06 -1.55 6.08
CA VAL A 348 -9.89 -0.97 7.14
C VAL A 348 -10.94 -0.02 6.55
N SER A 349 -12.17 -0.14 7.02
CA SER A 349 -13.25 0.81 6.78
C SER A 349 -13.79 1.38 8.10
N SER A 350 -14.20 2.65 8.09
CA SER A 350 -14.73 3.36 9.26
C SER A 350 -15.42 4.66 8.82
N GLU A 351 -16.42 5.12 9.57
CA GLU A 351 -17.08 6.42 9.34
C GLU A 351 -16.07 7.58 9.34
N LEU A 352 -15.02 7.50 10.17
CA LEU A 352 -13.94 8.50 10.24
C LEU A 352 -13.16 8.67 8.93
N THR A 353 -13.17 7.64 8.09
CA THR A 353 -12.46 7.65 6.81
C THR A 353 -13.32 8.14 5.65
N GLY A 354 -14.64 8.29 5.86
CA GLY A 354 -15.60 8.53 4.79
C GLY A 354 -15.66 7.42 3.74
N ARG A 355 -15.04 6.26 4.02
CA ARG A 355 -14.98 5.07 3.17
C ARG A 355 -15.92 4.03 3.74
N GLU A 356 -17.03 3.80 3.05
CA GLU A 356 -17.91 2.67 3.35
C GLU A 356 -17.35 1.38 2.74
N PRO A 357 -17.64 0.20 3.33
CA PRO A 357 -17.19 -1.09 2.85
C PRO A 357 -17.89 -1.34 1.52
N ALA A 358 -17.14 -1.61 0.46
CA ALA A 358 -17.75 -1.98 -0.82
C ALA A 358 -18.45 -3.35 -0.77
N ARG A 359 -18.18 -4.14 0.28
CA ARG A 359 -18.79 -5.44 0.59
C ARG A 359 -18.98 -5.60 2.10
N PRO A 360 -19.85 -6.49 2.59
CA PRO A 360 -19.97 -6.74 4.03
C PRO A 360 -18.59 -7.04 4.64
N PRO A 361 -18.19 -6.32 5.71
CA PRO A 361 -16.86 -6.49 6.29
C PRO A 361 -16.72 -7.91 6.84
N THR A 362 -15.52 -8.48 6.73
CA THR A 362 -15.23 -9.82 7.27
C THR A 362 -15.24 -9.83 8.79
N HIS A 363 -14.85 -8.71 9.39
CA HIS A 363 -14.77 -8.54 10.83
C HIS A 363 -15.29 -7.16 11.21
N ARG A 364 -15.96 -7.08 12.36
CA ARG A 364 -16.35 -5.81 12.97
C ARG A 364 -15.72 -5.69 14.34
N LEU A 365 -15.10 -4.54 14.58
CA LEU A 365 -14.55 -4.17 15.87
C LEU A 365 -15.52 -3.22 16.55
N HIS A 366 -16.21 -3.72 17.57
CA HIS A 366 -17.03 -2.92 18.45
C HIS A 366 -16.20 -2.52 19.66
N THR A 367 -16.31 -1.26 20.06
CA THR A 367 -15.57 -0.76 21.22
C THR A 367 -16.48 0.13 22.06
N LYS A 368 -16.42 -0.07 23.37
CA LYS A 368 -17.17 0.70 24.35
C LYS A 368 -16.22 1.25 25.41
N VAL A 369 -16.30 2.55 25.64
CA VAL A 369 -15.55 3.25 26.67
C VAL A 369 -16.51 3.67 27.78
N THR A 370 -16.23 3.23 29.01
CA THR A 370 -17.04 3.53 30.19
C THR A 370 -16.20 4.29 31.21
N ALA A 371 -16.66 5.47 31.63
CA ALA A 371 -16.03 6.19 32.74
C ALA A 371 -16.48 5.64 34.10
N LEU A 372 -15.51 5.34 34.96
CA LEU A 372 -15.69 4.80 36.32
C LEU A 372 -14.94 5.69 37.33
N GLY A 373 -15.51 6.85 37.66
CA GLY A 373 -14.84 7.83 38.54
C GLY A 373 -13.59 8.41 37.87
N ASP A 374 -12.42 8.19 38.48
CA ASP A 374 -11.11 8.57 37.93
C ASP A 374 -10.49 7.50 37.02
N SER A 375 -11.19 6.40 36.79
CA SER A 375 -10.76 5.31 35.92
C SER A 375 -11.62 5.22 34.66
N VAL A 376 -11.09 4.54 33.66
CA VAL A 376 -11.80 4.18 32.43
C VAL A 376 -11.77 2.67 32.25
N GLN A 377 -12.82 2.13 31.65
CA GLN A 377 -12.87 0.76 31.15
C GLN A 377 -13.14 0.78 29.65
N VAL A 378 -12.35 0.01 28.91
CA VAL A 378 -12.45 -0.18 27.46
C VAL A 378 -12.80 -1.62 27.20
N ASP A 379 -14.01 -1.86 26.71
CA ASP A 379 -14.49 -3.17 26.31
C ASP A 379 -14.44 -3.26 24.79
N ILE A 380 -13.87 -4.35 24.27
CA ILE A 380 -13.71 -4.61 22.84
C ILE A 380 -14.33 -5.96 22.50
N ASP A 381 -15.10 -5.98 21.43
CA ASP A 381 -15.68 -7.19 20.85
C ASP A 381 -15.34 -7.23 19.36
N LEU A 382 -14.51 -8.20 18.97
CA LEU A 382 -14.21 -8.51 17.58
C LEU A 382 -15.16 -9.62 17.13
N THR A 383 -16.00 -9.30 16.15
CA THR A 383 -16.96 -10.25 15.59
C THR A 383 -16.60 -10.58 14.16
N GLY A 384 -16.86 -11.82 13.75
CA GLY A 384 -16.70 -12.29 12.38
C GLY A 384 -17.91 -11.97 11.51
N ARG A 385 -17.84 -12.37 10.24
CA ARG A 385 -18.89 -12.12 9.24
C ARG A 385 -20.26 -12.67 9.65
N ASP A 386 -20.28 -13.77 10.42
CA ASP A 386 -21.51 -14.40 10.91
C ASP A 386 -22.08 -13.75 12.18
N GLY A 387 -21.45 -12.66 12.65
CA GLY A 387 -21.82 -11.95 13.87
C GLY A 387 -21.43 -12.68 15.15
N LYS A 388 -20.71 -13.80 15.06
CA LYS A 388 -20.17 -14.45 16.26
C LYS A 388 -18.92 -13.73 16.73
N THR A 389 -18.77 -13.67 18.04
CA THR A 389 -17.55 -13.23 18.69
C THR A 389 -16.38 -14.13 18.28
N VAL A 390 -15.36 -13.51 17.70
CA VAL A 390 -14.06 -14.11 17.41
C VAL A 390 -13.16 -13.98 18.63
N SER A 391 -13.09 -12.78 19.21
CA SER A 391 -12.36 -12.53 20.44
C SER A 391 -12.95 -11.31 21.16
N THR A 392 -12.89 -11.32 22.49
CA THR A 392 -13.19 -10.16 23.31
C THR A 392 -11.99 -9.78 24.13
N ALA A 393 -11.90 -8.49 24.44
CA ALA A 393 -10.91 -7.94 25.34
C ALA A 393 -11.56 -6.90 26.24
N SER A 394 -11.05 -6.80 27.46
CA SER A 394 -11.38 -5.68 28.34
C SER A 394 -10.12 -5.25 29.07
N PHE A 395 -9.90 -3.95 29.14
CA PHE A 395 -8.85 -3.38 29.96
C PHE A 395 -9.30 -2.03 30.51
N GLY A 396 -8.73 -1.63 31.65
CA GLY A 396 -9.07 -0.39 32.30
C GLY A 396 -7.90 0.16 33.09
N GLY A 397 -8.18 1.17 33.90
CA GLY A 397 -7.19 1.81 34.77
C GLY A 397 -7.38 3.31 34.85
N GLU A 398 -6.39 3.99 35.42
CA GLU A 398 -6.43 5.44 35.63
C GLU A 398 -6.68 6.20 34.32
N ARG A 399 -7.75 7.01 34.29
CA ARG A 399 -8.13 7.82 33.13
C ARG A 399 -7.00 8.75 32.70
N ALA A 400 -6.34 9.40 33.66
CA ALA A 400 -5.25 10.32 33.37
C ALA A 400 -4.09 9.63 32.65
N PHE A 401 -3.79 8.37 32.98
CA PHE A 401 -2.76 7.60 32.31
C PHE A 401 -3.10 7.37 30.83
N TYR A 402 -4.32 6.91 30.52
CA TYR A 402 -4.73 6.65 29.15
C TYR A 402 -4.91 7.92 28.31
N VAL A 403 -5.30 9.06 28.90
CA VAL A 403 -5.32 10.36 28.21
C VAL A 403 -3.91 10.80 27.79
N HIS A 404 -2.87 10.48 28.56
CA HIS A 404 -1.50 10.83 28.20
C HIS A 404 -0.82 9.78 27.30
N ASN A 405 -1.29 8.53 27.35
CA ASN A 405 -0.68 7.39 26.65
C ASN A 405 -1.60 6.78 25.57
N TYR A 406 -2.56 7.56 25.08
CA TYR A 406 -3.59 7.10 24.12
C TYR A 406 -3.04 6.49 22.83
N LYS A 407 -1.78 6.80 22.48
CA LYS A 407 -1.08 6.24 21.30
C LYS A 407 -0.82 4.74 21.39
N PHE A 408 -0.77 4.15 22.58
CA PHE A 408 -0.58 2.70 22.75
C PHE A 408 -1.88 1.92 22.75
N LEU A 409 -3.02 2.60 22.86
CA LEU A 409 -4.32 1.93 22.96
C LEU A 409 -4.56 0.90 21.84
N PRO A 410 -4.21 1.13 20.56
CA PRO A 410 -4.35 0.10 19.53
C PRO A 410 -3.46 -1.13 19.75
N GLN A 411 -2.23 -0.92 20.23
CA GLN A 411 -1.31 -2.03 20.56
C GLN A 411 -1.84 -2.84 21.73
N ILE A 412 -2.43 -2.18 22.73
CA ILE A 412 -3.08 -2.84 23.86
C ILE A 412 -4.29 -3.64 23.35
N VAL A 413 -5.17 -3.04 22.54
CA VAL A 413 -6.33 -3.72 21.94
C VAL A 413 -5.90 -4.94 21.14
N GLN A 414 -4.96 -4.79 20.21
CA GLN A 414 -4.46 -5.88 19.38
C GLN A 414 -3.82 -7.00 20.20
N TYR A 415 -3.00 -6.63 21.20
CA TYR A 415 -2.43 -7.61 22.11
C TYR A 415 -3.54 -8.35 22.85
N MET A 416 -4.45 -7.63 23.51
CA MET A 416 -5.50 -8.21 24.34
C MET A 416 -6.44 -9.13 23.57
N LEU A 417 -6.81 -8.77 22.34
CA LEU A 417 -7.62 -9.63 21.47
C LEU A 417 -6.93 -10.95 21.09
N ASP A 418 -5.59 -10.99 21.09
CA ASP A 418 -4.79 -12.18 20.73
C ASP A 418 -5.23 -12.81 19.40
N VAL A 419 -5.33 -11.95 18.39
CA VAL A 419 -5.68 -12.34 17.03
C VAL A 419 -4.54 -12.05 16.08
N SER A 420 -4.50 -12.74 14.95
CA SER A 420 -3.54 -12.45 13.89
C SER A 420 -3.76 -11.06 13.30
N LEU A 421 -2.71 -10.23 13.22
CA LEU A 421 -2.75 -8.93 12.53
C LEU A 421 -2.97 -9.04 11.00
N ARG A 422 -3.00 -10.24 10.44
CA ARG A 422 -3.23 -10.47 9.00
C ARG A 422 -4.57 -11.12 8.71
N THR A 423 -5.00 -12.06 9.55
CA THR A 423 -6.21 -12.87 9.32
C THR A 423 -7.34 -12.50 10.27
N LEU A 424 -7.06 -11.83 11.38
CA LEU A 424 -7.97 -11.54 12.49
C LEU A 424 -8.53 -12.79 13.20
N GLU A 425 -8.01 -13.96 12.87
CA GLU A 425 -8.30 -15.22 13.55
C GLU A 425 -7.59 -15.30 14.91
N PRO A 426 -8.17 -15.98 15.93
CA PRO A 426 -7.56 -16.15 17.24
C PRO A 426 -6.23 -16.90 17.14
N LEU A 427 -5.21 -16.41 17.85
CA LEU A 427 -3.90 -17.06 17.95
C LEU A 427 -3.87 -18.10 19.07
N HIS A 428 -4.68 -17.92 20.12
CA HIS A 428 -4.67 -18.75 21.33
C HIS A 428 -3.24 -18.92 21.87
N SER A 429 -2.52 -17.80 21.99
CA SER A 429 -1.13 -17.77 22.38
C SER A 429 -0.97 -18.45 23.75
N ALA A 430 -0.29 -19.60 23.76
CA ALA A 430 -0.18 -20.43 24.97
C ALA A 430 0.64 -19.76 26.08
N ASN A 431 1.60 -18.90 25.73
CA ASN A 431 2.53 -18.25 26.67
C ASN A 431 2.50 -16.73 26.47
N ARG A 432 1.35 -16.11 26.78
CA ARG A 432 1.26 -14.64 26.78
C ARG A 432 2.02 -14.10 27.99
N PRO A 433 2.86 -13.06 27.83
CA PRO A 433 3.59 -12.48 28.95
C PRO A 433 2.71 -12.00 30.11
N THR A 434 1.48 -11.56 29.80
CA THR A 434 0.46 -11.15 30.78
C THR A 434 -0.93 -11.19 30.13
N GLU A 435 -1.96 -11.53 30.89
CA GLU A 435 -3.37 -11.39 30.49
C GLU A 435 -4.01 -10.10 31.03
N VAL A 436 -3.26 -9.30 31.81
CA VAL A 436 -3.75 -8.06 32.40
C VAL A 436 -3.40 -6.89 31.49
N GLY A 437 -4.40 -6.37 30.77
CA GLY A 437 -4.19 -5.28 29.81
C GLY A 437 -3.63 -3.99 30.41
N GLU A 438 -3.95 -3.68 31.68
CA GLU A 438 -3.39 -2.54 32.41
C GLU A 438 -1.88 -2.72 32.66
N ALA A 439 -1.45 -3.91 33.09
CA ALA A 439 -0.05 -4.23 33.31
C ALA A 439 0.75 -4.13 32.00
N TYR A 440 0.20 -4.65 30.90
CA TYR A 440 0.79 -4.51 29.57
C TYR A 440 0.86 -3.03 29.11
N ALA A 441 -0.15 -2.22 29.42
CA ALA A 441 -0.15 -0.80 29.10
C ALA A 441 0.99 -0.04 29.81
N PHE A 442 1.22 -0.33 31.09
CA PHE A 442 2.36 0.22 31.83
C PHE A 442 3.69 -0.26 31.27
N PHE A 443 3.80 -1.53 30.87
CA PHE A 443 4.99 -2.07 30.22
C PHE A 443 5.33 -1.35 28.90
N LEU A 444 4.33 -1.11 28.03
CA LEU A 444 4.51 -0.35 26.79
C LEU A 444 4.96 1.09 27.05
N ALA A 445 4.37 1.75 28.05
CA ALA A 445 4.78 3.09 28.45
C ALA A 445 6.21 3.11 29.00
N ALA A 446 6.59 2.12 29.82
CA ALA A 446 7.95 1.97 30.32
C ALA A 446 8.96 1.79 29.19
N ARG A 447 8.64 0.97 28.18
CA ARG A 447 9.47 0.79 26.99
C ARG A 447 9.71 2.11 26.26
N GLN A 448 8.68 2.96 26.10
CA GLN A 448 8.85 4.28 25.50
C GLN A 448 9.73 5.21 26.35
N LYS A 449 9.62 5.14 27.68
CA LYS A 449 10.48 5.92 28.58
C LYS A 449 11.94 5.46 28.51
N ALA A 450 12.15 4.14 28.49
CA ALA A 450 13.45 3.51 28.35
C ALA A 450 14.14 3.89 27.03
N SER A 451 13.42 3.90 25.90
CA SER A 451 13.98 4.32 24.60
C SER A 451 14.39 5.80 24.57
N ARG A 452 13.76 6.63 25.40
CA ARG A 452 14.12 8.04 25.61
C ARG A 452 15.16 8.25 26.72
N ARG A 453 15.75 7.16 27.25
CA ARG A 453 16.70 7.16 28.37
C ARG A 453 16.13 7.78 29.65
N GLN A 454 14.81 7.80 29.81
CA GLN A 454 14.12 8.24 31.02
C GLN A 454 13.95 7.03 31.94
N PHE A 455 15.07 6.55 32.51
CA PHE A 455 15.10 5.27 33.22
C PHE A 455 14.33 5.27 34.54
N ASP A 456 14.30 6.39 35.28
CA ASP A 456 13.50 6.51 36.51
C ASP A 456 11.99 6.40 36.23
N ASP A 457 11.51 7.12 35.20
CA ASP A 457 10.11 7.04 34.75
C ASP A 457 9.77 5.61 34.27
N ALA A 458 10.71 4.96 33.56
CA ALA A 458 10.54 3.59 33.09
C ALA A 458 10.45 2.59 34.26
N ALA A 459 11.29 2.75 35.28
CA ALA A 459 11.27 1.95 36.49
C ALA A 459 9.93 2.06 37.22
N ALA A 460 9.45 3.28 37.46
CA ALA A 460 8.17 3.52 38.13
C ALA A 460 6.97 2.92 37.37
N LEU A 461 7.01 2.95 36.03
CA LEU A 461 5.98 2.30 35.21
C LEU A 461 6.07 0.78 35.27
N LEU A 462 7.26 0.19 35.30
CA LEU A 462 7.43 -1.25 35.48
C LEU A 462 6.97 -1.71 36.87
N ASP A 463 7.23 -0.91 37.91
CA ASP A 463 6.74 -1.19 39.26
C ASP A 463 5.20 -1.22 39.28
N ARG A 464 4.53 -0.29 38.57
CA ARG A 464 3.08 -0.32 38.37
C ARG A 464 2.59 -1.50 37.52
N ALA A 465 3.37 -1.93 36.52
CA ALA A 465 3.04 -3.11 35.72
C ALA A 465 3.03 -4.37 36.59
N ILE A 466 4.05 -4.52 37.45
CA ILE A 466 4.18 -5.62 38.42
C ILE A 466 3.06 -5.56 39.48
N GLU A 467 2.70 -4.36 39.96
CA GLU A 467 1.59 -4.21 40.91
C GLU A 467 0.24 -4.60 40.29
N ALA A 468 0.04 -4.27 39.01
CA ALA A 468 -1.17 -4.63 38.27
C ALA A 468 -1.22 -6.13 37.93
N ASP A 469 -0.08 -6.77 37.69
CA ASP A 469 0.03 -8.21 37.45
C ASP A 469 1.31 -8.79 38.10
N PRO A 470 1.20 -9.33 39.32
CA PRO A 470 2.33 -9.95 40.00
C PRO A 470 2.90 -11.18 39.29
N ASP A 471 2.18 -11.79 38.36
CA ASP A 471 2.62 -12.96 37.57
C ASP A 471 3.24 -12.55 36.22
N PHE A 472 3.49 -11.25 35.98
CA PHE A 472 4.09 -10.76 34.75
C PHE A 472 5.63 -10.88 34.77
N ALA A 473 6.15 -12.10 34.61
CA ALA A 473 7.58 -12.42 34.67
C ALA A 473 8.48 -11.49 33.82
N SER A 474 8.07 -11.17 32.58
CA SER A 474 8.84 -10.27 31.71
C SER A 474 8.95 -8.84 32.26
N ALA A 475 8.00 -8.36 33.07
CA ALA A 475 8.07 -7.04 33.70
C ALA A 475 9.14 -7.00 34.81
N TYR A 476 9.28 -8.06 35.60
CA TYR A 476 10.38 -8.21 36.58
C TYR A 476 11.74 -8.24 35.88
N ALA A 477 11.89 -9.04 34.82
CA ALA A 477 13.14 -9.08 34.05
C ALA A 477 13.49 -7.72 33.44
N ALA A 478 12.50 -7.02 32.86
CA ALA A 478 12.64 -5.67 32.33
C ALA A 478 13.01 -4.65 33.43
N ARG A 479 12.44 -4.79 34.64
CA ARG A 479 12.77 -3.94 35.79
C ARG A 479 14.21 -4.14 36.26
N GLY A 480 14.70 -5.38 36.26
CA GLY A 480 16.11 -5.69 36.52
C GLY A 480 17.05 -5.06 35.49
N GLN A 481 16.70 -5.07 34.20
CA GLN A 481 17.47 -4.39 33.15
C GLN A 481 17.54 -2.87 33.38
N ILE A 482 16.42 -2.25 33.77
CA ILE A 482 16.39 -0.81 34.08
C ILE A 482 17.16 -0.50 35.37
N ALA A 483 17.05 -1.34 36.40
CA ALA A 483 17.80 -1.20 37.65
C ALA A 483 19.32 -1.19 37.37
N ALA A 484 19.81 -2.10 36.54
CA ALA A 484 21.21 -2.12 36.11
C ALA A 484 21.63 -0.81 35.42
N ARG A 485 20.76 -0.20 34.60
CA ARG A 485 21.01 1.10 33.94
C ARG A 485 20.99 2.29 34.91
N LEU A 486 20.25 2.18 36.01
CA LEU A 486 20.23 3.14 37.10
C LEU A 486 21.39 2.95 38.09
N GLY A 487 22.23 1.93 37.89
CA GLY A 487 23.42 1.67 38.70
C GLY A 487 23.17 0.77 39.92
N ALA A 488 22.09 -0.01 39.92
CA ALA A 488 21.84 -1.03 40.94
C ALA A 488 22.97 -2.08 40.99
N GLY A 489 23.20 -2.64 42.17
CA GLY A 489 24.19 -3.70 42.39
C GLY A 489 23.77 -5.01 41.71
N ALA A 490 24.73 -5.91 41.49
CA ALA A 490 24.47 -7.21 40.85
C ALA A 490 23.45 -8.05 41.63
N ASP A 491 23.49 -8.00 42.96
CA ASP A 491 22.56 -8.75 43.83
C ASP A 491 21.11 -8.29 43.63
N GLU A 492 20.86 -6.98 43.53
CA GLU A 492 19.51 -6.42 43.30
C GLU A 492 18.97 -6.78 41.91
N VAL A 493 19.84 -6.77 40.89
CA VAL A 493 19.46 -7.19 39.53
C VAL A 493 19.13 -8.69 39.50
N ASP A 494 19.93 -9.50 40.20
CA ASP A 494 19.75 -10.95 40.29
C ASP A 494 18.45 -11.31 41.02
N ASP A 495 18.04 -10.54 42.04
CA ASP A 495 16.75 -10.73 42.72
C ASP A 495 15.56 -10.56 41.76
N TYR A 496 15.58 -9.53 40.90
CA TYR A 496 14.53 -9.36 39.87
C TYR A 496 14.50 -10.51 38.85
N LEU A 497 15.67 -11.02 38.43
CA LEU A 497 15.76 -12.13 37.48
C LEU A 497 15.33 -13.46 38.09
N LYS A 498 15.64 -13.68 39.37
CA LYS A 498 15.17 -14.85 40.14
C LYS A 498 13.65 -14.83 40.27
N GLU A 499 13.06 -13.69 40.59
CA GLU A 499 11.61 -13.57 40.70
C GLU A 499 10.94 -13.85 39.33
N ALA A 500 11.46 -13.27 38.26
CA ALA A 500 10.97 -13.54 36.90
C ALA A 500 11.03 -15.04 36.55
N ALA A 501 12.16 -15.70 36.83
CA ALA A 501 12.34 -17.12 36.56
C ALA A 501 11.52 -18.05 37.49
N ALA A 502 11.18 -17.58 38.70
CA ALA A 502 10.31 -18.30 39.62
C ALA A 502 8.85 -18.29 39.17
N ILE A 503 8.42 -17.19 38.54
CA ILE A 503 7.09 -17.04 37.95
C ILE A 503 6.97 -17.86 36.66
N ASP A 504 7.90 -17.67 35.72
CA ASP A 504 7.95 -18.42 34.45
C ASP A 504 9.40 -18.61 34.02
N ALA A 505 9.94 -19.82 34.12
CA ALA A 505 11.34 -20.08 33.78
C ALA A 505 11.67 -19.88 32.29
N ASP A 506 10.64 -19.91 31.42
CA ASP A 506 10.76 -19.73 29.97
C ASP A 506 10.14 -18.39 29.52
N TYR A 507 10.07 -17.39 30.43
CA TYR A 507 9.42 -16.10 30.14
C TYR A 507 9.97 -15.47 28.85
N PRO A 508 9.11 -14.92 27.98
CA PRO A 508 9.55 -14.31 26.75
C PRO A 508 10.47 -13.12 27.06
N SER A 509 11.64 -13.09 26.41
CA SER A 509 12.56 -11.96 26.50
C SER A 509 11.99 -10.76 25.74
N LEU A 510 11.14 -9.99 26.42
CA LEU A 510 10.65 -8.72 25.91
C LEU A 510 11.75 -7.68 26.05
N ASN A 511 12.58 -7.56 25.01
CA ASN A 511 13.68 -6.60 25.01
C ASN A 511 13.12 -5.17 25.04
N LEU A 512 13.36 -4.45 26.15
CA LEU A 512 13.01 -3.03 26.31
C LEU A 512 13.73 -2.12 25.30
N PHE A 513 14.78 -2.65 24.66
CA PHE A 513 15.70 -1.96 23.78
C PHE A 513 15.79 -2.61 22.39
N ASP A 514 14.85 -3.47 21.98
CA ASP A 514 14.99 -4.18 20.68
C ASP A 514 14.96 -3.22 19.49
N GLU A 515 16.09 -3.18 18.79
CA GLU A 515 16.45 -2.17 17.78
C GLU A 515 16.02 -2.55 16.36
N GLN A 516 15.55 -3.77 16.05
CA GLN A 516 15.30 -4.12 14.64
C GLN A 516 14.02 -3.53 14.03
N GLN A 517 12.99 -3.24 14.83
CA GLN A 517 11.83 -2.44 14.39
C GLN A 517 11.95 -0.94 14.73
N MET A 518 12.93 -0.55 15.55
CA MET A 518 13.12 0.81 16.05
C MET A 518 14.45 1.47 15.65
N GLY A 519 15.31 0.77 14.92
CA GLY A 519 16.60 1.27 14.47
C GLY A 519 16.41 2.51 13.61
N ASP A 520 17.42 3.38 13.56
CA ASP A 520 17.37 4.59 12.76
C ASP A 520 17.32 4.26 11.27
N PRO A 521 16.21 4.54 10.55
CA PRO A 521 16.10 4.25 9.13
C PRO A 521 16.87 5.26 8.26
N VAL A 522 17.30 6.40 8.81
CA VAL A 522 17.89 7.50 8.02
C VAL A 522 19.18 7.09 7.33
N PRO A 523 20.14 6.37 7.95
CA PRO A 523 21.33 5.87 7.25
C PRO A 523 21.00 4.98 6.05
N ALA A 524 20.02 4.07 6.19
CA ALA A 524 19.58 3.20 5.10
C ALA A 524 18.88 3.99 3.99
N LEU A 525 18.01 4.94 4.36
CA LEU A 525 17.35 5.85 3.41
C LEU A 525 18.37 6.71 2.65
N ARG A 526 19.41 7.20 3.31
CA ARG A 526 20.47 7.97 2.64
C ARG A 526 21.30 7.10 1.70
N ALA A 527 21.64 5.88 2.10
CA ALA A 527 22.34 4.95 1.21
C ALA A 527 21.50 4.62 -0.03
N ALA A 528 20.19 4.40 0.13
CA ALA A 528 19.27 4.20 -0.99
C ALA A 528 19.14 5.47 -1.85
N GLY A 529 19.01 6.64 -1.22
CA GLY A 529 18.85 7.93 -1.89
C GLY A 529 20.07 8.33 -2.71
N ALA A 530 21.28 7.97 -2.27
CA ALA A 530 22.50 8.23 -3.02
C ALA A 530 22.54 7.47 -4.37
N ASN A 531 21.77 6.38 -4.46
CA ASN A 531 21.64 5.57 -5.67
C ASN A 531 20.33 5.83 -6.45
N ALA A 532 19.48 6.75 -5.98
CA ALA A 532 18.19 7.06 -6.58
C ALA A 532 18.24 8.42 -7.31
N PRO A 533 18.30 8.45 -8.65
CA PRO A 533 18.36 9.71 -9.39
C PRO A 533 16.99 10.41 -9.46
N TRP A 534 17.02 11.74 -9.57
CA TRP A 534 15.84 12.54 -9.95
C TRP A 534 15.46 12.24 -11.41
N SER A 535 14.17 12.02 -11.66
CA SER A 535 13.60 11.71 -12.98
C SER A 535 12.62 12.81 -13.39
N VAL A 536 12.75 13.35 -14.60
CA VAL A 536 11.81 14.36 -15.11
C VAL A 536 10.45 13.71 -15.40
N LEU A 537 9.39 14.19 -14.76
CA LEU A 537 8.01 13.77 -15.00
C LEU A 537 7.37 14.61 -16.11
N SER A 538 7.45 15.92 -16.00
CA SER A 538 6.93 16.89 -16.97
C SER A 538 7.84 18.12 -16.99
N PRO A 539 7.67 19.08 -17.92
CA PRO A 539 8.45 20.30 -17.92
C PRO A 539 8.44 20.98 -16.54
N GLY A 540 9.62 21.13 -15.94
CA GLY A 540 9.80 21.73 -14.62
C GLY A 540 9.30 20.92 -13.42
N LEU A 541 8.96 19.63 -13.58
CA LEU A 541 8.61 18.74 -12.47
C LEU A 541 9.45 17.46 -12.52
N GLU A 542 10.20 17.20 -11.46
CA GLU A 542 11.06 16.04 -11.28
C GLU A 542 10.58 15.21 -10.09
N PHE A 543 10.84 13.90 -10.12
CA PHE A 543 10.44 12.93 -9.11
C PHE A 543 11.60 12.05 -8.67
N ARG A 544 11.60 11.69 -7.39
CA ARG A 544 12.53 10.74 -6.81
C ARG A 544 11.83 9.86 -5.78
N ARG A 545 12.15 8.57 -5.79
CA ARG A 545 11.71 7.57 -4.83
C ARG A 545 12.91 6.98 -4.11
N ILE A 546 12.82 6.88 -2.79
CA ILE A 546 13.88 6.40 -1.90
C ILE A 546 13.24 5.39 -0.95
N GLU A 547 13.83 4.20 -0.83
CA GLU A 547 13.24 3.13 -0.02
C GLU A 547 14.29 2.48 0.88
N ALA A 548 13.94 2.35 2.15
CA ALA A 548 14.68 1.55 3.12
C ALA A 548 13.83 0.31 3.45
N GLU A 549 14.04 -0.75 2.67
CA GLU A 549 13.20 -1.95 2.68
C GLU A 549 13.21 -2.67 4.03
N ASP A 550 14.37 -2.74 4.69
CA ASP A 550 14.54 -3.36 6.01
C ASP A 550 13.68 -2.67 7.09
N TYR A 551 13.31 -1.41 6.86
CA TYR A 551 12.48 -0.60 7.74
C TYR A 551 11.04 -0.43 7.23
N GLY A 552 10.74 -0.87 6.00
CA GLY A 552 9.45 -0.65 5.37
C GLY A 552 9.11 0.83 5.13
N VAL A 553 10.11 1.70 5.02
CA VAL A 553 9.93 3.15 4.85
C VAL A 553 10.20 3.57 3.40
N THR A 554 9.26 4.34 2.83
CA THR A 554 9.37 4.94 1.49
C THR A 554 9.28 6.45 1.59
N VAL A 555 10.20 7.16 0.94
CA VAL A 555 10.18 8.61 0.76
C VAL A 555 9.99 8.93 -0.72
N LEU A 556 8.90 9.64 -1.02
CA LEU A 556 8.55 10.13 -2.35
C LEU A 556 8.77 11.65 -2.38
N ALA A 557 9.50 12.15 -3.37
CA ALA A 557 9.84 13.56 -3.47
C ALA A 557 9.61 14.10 -4.88
N TRP A 558 8.96 15.27 -4.97
CA TRP A 558 8.70 15.99 -6.20
C TRP A 558 9.35 17.36 -6.15
N ARG A 559 10.42 17.55 -6.93
CA ARG A 559 11.11 18.82 -7.07
C ARG A 559 10.56 19.57 -8.27
N PHE A 560 10.32 20.87 -8.14
CA PHE A 560 9.78 21.64 -9.25
C PHE A 560 10.45 23.00 -9.44
N ASP A 561 10.35 23.50 -10.67
CA ASP A 561 10.78 24.83 -11.09
C ASP A 561 9.57 25.76 -11.17
N GLU A 562 9.59 26.82 -10.36
CA GLU A 562 8.50 27.78 -10.20
C GLU A 562 8.19 28.58 -11.48
N SER A 563 9.10 28.57 -12.46
CA SER A 563 8.90 29.17 -13.79
C SER A 563 8.00 28.35 -14.71
N SER A 564 7.91 27.03 -14.48
CA SER A 564 7.13 26.08 -15.30
C SER A 564 5.97 25.45 -14.54
N VAL A 565 6.07 25.39 -13.21
CA VAL A 565 5.07 24.81 -12.32
C VAL A 565 4.71 25.83 -11.26
N ALA A 566 3.42 26.15 -11.13
CA ALA A 566 2.92 27.02 -10.09
C ALA A 566 2.50 26.20 -8.86
N PHE A 567 2.66 26.79 -7.68
CA PHE A 567 2.17 26.26 -6.41
C PHE A 567 0.95 27.08 -5.95
N ASP A 568 -0.09 26.42 -5.45
CA ASP A 568 -1.26 27.09 -4.86
C ASP A 568 -1.84 26.33 -3.67
N VAL A 569 -2.86 26.89 -3.02
CA VAL A 569 -3.61 26.25 -1.95
C VAL A 569 -5.08 26.20 -2.34
N ALA A 570 -5.72 25.04 -2.20
CA ALA A 570 -7.15 24.88 -2.38
C ALA A 570 -7.83 24.49 -1.07
N ARG A 571 -9.01 25.06 -0.85
CA ARG A 571 -9.93 24.65 0.21
C ARG A 571 -10.83 23.52 -0.29
N ALA A 572 -11.19 22.61 0.61
CA ALA A 572 -12.29 21.68 0.42
C ALA A 572 -13.60 22.41 0.07
N SER A 573 -14.38 21.81 -0.83
CA SER A 573 -15.70 22.32 -1.25
C SER A 573 -16.77 22.15 -0.17
N THR A 574 -16.60 21.21 0.75
CA THR A 574 -17.54 20.90 1.84
C THR A 574 -16.95 21.21 3.22
N VAL A 575 -17.82 21.39 4.21
CA VAL A 575 -17.41 21.53 5.62
C VAL A 575 -16.91 20.21 6.23
N HIS A 576 -17.12 19.07 5.56
CA HIS A 576 -16.65 17.75 6.00
C HIS A 576 -15.34 17.33 5.33
N GLY A 577 -14.74 18.22 4.52
CA GLY A 577 -13.50 17.97 3.79
C GLY A 577 -13.68 17.26 2.46
N GLU A 578 -12.55 17.06 1.79
CA GLU A 578 -12.37 16.28 0.56
C GLU A 578 -11.11 15.43 0.72
N THR A 579 -10.99 14.32 -0.02
CA THR A 579 -9.69 13.67 -0.21
C THR A 579 -8.80 14.55 -1.07
N VAL A 580 -7.48 14.32 -1.02
CA VAL A 580 -6.53 15.05 -1.85
C VAL A 580 -6.71 14.73 -3.34
N GLU A 581 -7.14 13.51 -3.66
CA GLU A 581 -7.51 13.09 -5.02
C GLU A 581 -8.70 13.90 -5.55
N GLU A 582 -9.81 13.97 -4.79
CA GLU A 582 -10.99 14.78 -5.13
C GLU A 582 -10.60 16.25 -5.39
N LEU A 583 -9.71 16.79 -4.54
CA LEU A 583 -9.15 18.14 -4.70
C LEU A 583 -8.31 18.30 -5.97
N ARG A 584 -7.45 17.33 -6.30
CA ARG A 584 -6.63 17.35 -7.52
C ARG A 584 -7.52 17.32 -8.77
N GLU A 585 -8.48 16.41 -8.82
CA GLU A 585 -9.38 16.24 -9.95
C GLU A 585 -10.23 17.48 -10.20
N ARG A 586 -10.84 18.02 -9.14
CA ARG A 586 -11.66 19.23 -9.22
C ARG A 586 -10.89 20.45 -9.69
N THR A 587 -9.60 20.53 -9.36
CA THR A 587 -8.76 21.69 -9.67
C THR A 587 -7.94 21.51 -10.95
N GLY A 588 -7.90 20.30 -11.51
CA GLY A 588 -7.05 19.96 -12.67
C GLY A 588 -5.56 20.01 -12.36
N ALA A 589 -5.17 19.90 -11.09
CA ALA A 589 -3.78 19.99 -10.67
C ALA A 589 -2.96 18.78 -11.13
N LEU A 590 -1.67 19.01 -11.38
CA LEU A 590 -0.69 17.95 -11.64
C LEU A 590 -0.43 17.13 -10.38
N LEU A 591 -0.41 17.80 -9.22
CA LEU A 591 -0.18 17.19 -7.92
C LEU A 591 -1.03 17.91 -6.88
N ALA A 592 -1.57 17.15 -5.93
CA ALA A 592 -2.18 17.67 -4.72
C ALA A 592 -1.62 16.92 -3.51
N ILE A 593 -1.38 17.59 -2.38
CA ILE A 593 -0.96 17.00 -1.10
C ILE A 593 -1.65 17.71 0.07
N ASN A 594 -2.02 17.00 1.13
CA ASN A 594 -2.67 17.62 2.28
C ASN A 594 -1.82 18.74 2.91
N ALA A 595 -2.47 19.73 3.54
CA ALA A 595 -1.80 20.96 3.94
C ALA A 595 -1.91 21.30 5.44
N SER A 596 -2.97 21.99 5.88
CA SER A 596 -3.07 22.51 7.25
C SER A 596 -3.48 21.45 8.25
N PHE A 597 -3.07 21.62 9.52
CA PHE A 597 -3.78 21.01 10.64
C PHE A 597 -5.23 21.50 10.70
N PHE A 598 -6.10 20.70 11.29
CA PHE A 598 -7.51 21.02 11.45
C PHE A 598 -8.10 20.46 12.74
N ASP A 599 -9.18 21.09 13.18
CA ASP A 599 -10.05 20.60 14.25
C ASP A 599 -11.30 19.97 13.64
N LEU A 600 -11.84 18.97 14.34
CA LEU A 600 -13.14 18.38 14.08
C LEU A 600 -14.07 18.80 15.22
N ASP A 601 -15.22 19.37 14.89
CA ASP A 601 -16.26 19.62 15.89
C ASP A 601 -17.20 18.42 16.09
N MET A 602 -18.13 18.54 17.04
CA MET A 602 -19.11 17.49 17.37
C MET A 602 -20.04 17.12 16.20
N GLU A 603 -20.13 17.97 15.17
CA GLU A 603 -20.94 17.76 13.96
C GLU A 603 -20.06 17.24 12.80
N SER A 604 -18.84 16.79 13.11
CA SER A 604 -17.86 16.32 12.14
C SER A 604 -17.48 17.34 11.07
N ARG A 605 -17.51 18.64 11.38
CA ARG A 605 -17.03 19.69 10.48
C ARG A 605 -15.55 19.94 10.70
N LEU A 606 -14.81 20.04 9.60
CA LEU A 606 -13.38 20.31 9.56
C LEU A 606 -13.10 21.81 9.45
N SER A 607 -12.31 22.33 10.40
CA SER A 607 -11.88 23.72 10.40
C SER A 607 -10.36 23.82 10.51
N PRO A 608 -9.67 24.59 9.64
CA PRO A 608 -8.23 24.82 9.76
C PRO A 608 -7.86 25.45 11.12
N VAL A 609 -6.80 25.00 11.78
CA VAL A 609 -6.38 25.54 13.10
C VAL A 609 -5.36 26.69 13.00
N GLY A 610 -5.37 27.45 11.91
CA GLY A 610 -4.43 28.54 11.66
C GLY A 610 -4.65 29.21 10.32
N MET A 611 -3.81 30.21 10.01
CA MET A 611 -3.96 31.00 8.78
C MET A 611 -4.17 30.12 7.55
N LEU A 612 -5.19 30.46 6.76
CA LEU A 612 -5.43 29.89 5.44
C LEU A 612 -5.76 31.01 4.48
N VAL A 613 -4.94 31.20 3.45
CA VAL A 613 -5.16 32.16 2.37
C VAL A 613 -5.25 31.40 1.05
N VAL A 614 -6.30 31.67 0.28
CA VAL A 614 -6.58 31.03 -1.02
C VAL A 614 -6.89 32.13 -2.04
N GLY A 615 -6.11 32.19 -3.13
CA GLY A 615 -6.31 33.19 -4.19
C GLY A 615 -6.28 34.64 -3.69
N GLY A 616 -5.40 34.93 -2.72
CA GLY A 616 -5.25 36.25 -2.09
C GLY A 616 -6.30 36.58 -1.02
N ARG A 617 -7.27 35.70 -0.78
CA ARG A 617 -8.33 35.90 0.20
C ARG A 617 -8.05 35.11 1.47
N GLU A 618 -8.06 35.79 2.61
CA GLU A 618 -8.02 35.14 3.91
C GLU A 618 -9.32 34.35 4.14
N ILE A 619 -9.16 33.04 4.33
CA ILE A 619 -10.23 32.10 4.62
C ILE A 619 -10.29 31.82 6.11
N ASN A 620 -9.12 31.74 6.75
CA ASN A 620 -8.98 31.59 8.19
C ASN A 620 -7.87 32.49 8.71
N ALA A 621 -8.10 33.10 9.86
CA ALA A 621 -7.19 34.09 10.43
C ALA A 621 -5.91 33.44 10.99
N PHE A 622 -4.86 34.25 11.08
CA PHE A 622 -3.62 33.87 11.73
C PHE A 622 -3.82 33.57 13.22
N ASP A 623 -3.34 32.40 13.67
CA ASP A 623 -3.36 32.03 15.08
C ASP A 623 -2.08 32.52 15.77
N ALA A 624 -2.20 33.67 16.44
CA ALA A 624 -1.11 34.26 17.22
C ALA A 624 -0.74 33.45 18.47
N ALA A 625 -1.66 32.63 19.01
CA ALA A 625 -1.36 31.79 20.16
C ALA A 625 -0.41 30.65 19.77
N LYS A 626 -0.65 30.01 18.61
CA LYS A 626 0.25 28.99 18.05
C LYS A 626 1.60 29.54 17.62
N ALA A 627 1.65 30.81 17.21
CA ALA A 627 2.91 31.49 16.88
C ALA A 627 3.86 31.67 18.07
N LYS A 628 3.39 31.45 19.31
CA LYS A 628 4.24 31.40 20.51
C LYS A 628 5.16 30.16 20.53
N ASN A 629 4.78 29.08 19.85
CA ASN A 629 5.65 27.94 19.66
C ASN A 629 6.66 28.28 18.55
N PRO A 630 7.97 28.31 18.83
CA PRO A 630 8.99 28.74 17.86
C PRO A 630 9.10 27.80 16.64
N LEU A 631 8.56 26.59 16.74
CA LEU A 631 8.56 25.64 15.63
C LEU A 631 7.36 25.83 14.68
N THR A 632 6.36 26.65 15.02
CA THR A 632 5.25 26.93 14.10
C THR A 632 5.74 27.79 12.94
N GLY A 633 5.29 27.51 11.73
CA GLY A 633 5.66 28.23 10.53
C GLY A 633 4.48 28.61 9.64
N ILE A 634 4.80 29.33 8.57
CA ILE A 634 3.90 29.66 7.48
C ILE A 634 4.57 29.22 6.19
N LEU A 635 3.88 28.37 5.45
CA LEU A 635 4.15 28.11 4.04
C LEU A 635 3.31 29.10 3.23
N TYR A 636 3.93 29.86 2.32
CA TYR A 636 3.23 30.90 1.57
C TYR A 636 3.69 30.97 0.13
N ARG A 637 2.84 31.57 -0.71
CA ARG A 637 3.18 32.06 -2.04
C ARG A 637 3.09 33.58 -2.07
N ARG A 638 4.17 34.22 -2.52
CA ARG A 638 4.25 35.66 -2.75
C ARG A 638 5.10 35.94 -3.97
N ASP A 639 4.64 36.84 -4.84
CA ASP A 639 5.31 37.18 -6.10
C ASP A 639 5.55 35.94 -6.97
N GLY A 640 4.57 35.01 -6.96
CA GLY A 640 4.66 33.72 -7.65
C GLY A 640 5.67 32.72 -7.07
N ARG A 641 6.30 33.01 -5.93
CA ARG A 641 7.32 32.16 -5.29
C ARG A 641 6.85 31.56 -3.97
N LEU A 642 7.19 30.30 -3.75
CA LEU A 642 7.03 29.54 -2.52
C LEU A 642 8.07 29.98 -1.50
N GLY A 643 7.60 30.29 -0.29
CA GLY A 643 8.44 30.65 0.84
C GLY A 643 8.01 29.92 2.12
N ILE A 644 8.99 29.75 3.00
CA ILE A 644 8.79 29.18 4.34
C ILE A 644 9.37 30.16 5.35
N MET A 645 8.55 30.59 6.32
CA MET A 645 8.97 31.44 7.43
C MET A 645 8.48 30.91 8.78
N PRO A 646 9.19 31.17 9.88
CA PRO A 646 8.64 31.02 11.22
C PRO A 646 7.41 31.92 11.41
N ALA A 647 6.38 31.41 12.07
CA ALA A 647 5.15 32.15 12.32
C ALA A 647 5.38 33.41 13.18
N SER A 648 6.42 33.41 14.01
CA SER A 648 6.84 34.58 14.80
C SER A 648 7.38 35.75 13.96
N GLN A 649 7.71 35.51 12.69
CA GLN A 649 8.19 36.55 11.77
C GLN A 649 7.08 37.21 10.95
N TYR A 650 5.87 36.65 10.98
CA TYR A 650 4.72 37.17 10.24
C TYR A 650 4.34 38.58 10.71
N ARG A 651 4.10 39.47 9.75
CA ARG A 651 3.54 40.81 10.01
C ARG A 651 2.14 40.95 9.39
N PRO A 652 1.15 41.53 10.11
CA PRO A 652 -0.22 41.66 9.61
C PRO A 652 -0.40 42.49 8.31
N ASP A 653 0.57 43.32 7.96
CA ASP A 653 0.61 44.08 6.70
C ASP A 653 1.07 43.24 5.50
N GLU A 654 1.65 42.06 5.73
CA GLU A 654 2.01 41.13 4.66
C GLU A 654 0.76 40.65 3.91
N ARG A 655 0.94 40.42 2.61
CA ARG A 655 -0.10 39.89 1.72
C ARG A 655 0.47 38.68 1.00
N PHE A 656 -0.30 37.61 1.00
CA PHE A 656 0.05 36.36 0.33
C PHE A 656 -0.98 36.04 -0.74
N GLU A 657 -0.52 35.47 -1.85
CA GLU A 657 -1.41 34.89 -2.88
C GLU A 657 -2.03 33.58 -2.38
N ALA A 658 -1.25 32.81 -1.60
CA ALA A 658 -1.70 31.63 -0.90
C ALA A 658 -0.87 31.45 0.38
N ALA A 659 -1.45 30.94 1.45
CA ALA A 659 -0.71 30.70 2.69
C ALA A 659 -1.38 29.66 3.58
N VAL A 660 -0.57 28.90 4.30
CA VAL A 660 -1.00 27.94 5.32
C VAL A 660 -0.09 28.08 6.55
N GLN A 661 -0.69 28.33 7.71
CA GLN A 661 0.01 28.22 8.99
C GLN A 661 0.02 26.75 9.43
N THR A 662 1.22 26.18 9.58
CA THR A 662 1.41 24.76 9.89
C THR A 662 2.75 24.52 10.61
N GLY A 663 3.20 23.28 10.73
CA GLY A 663 4.49 22.95 11.33
C GLY A 663 4.61 21.53 11.89
N PRO A 664 5.66 21.25 12.67
CA PRO A 664 6.77 22.16 12.97
C PRO A 664 7.66 22.45 11.75
N LEU A 665 8.49 23.50 11.82
CA LEU A 665 9.68 23.65 11.01
C LEU A 665 10.62 22.48 11.33
N VAL A 666 10.92 21.65 10.33
CA VAL A 666 11.72 20.43 10.49
C VAL A 666 13.15 20.60 10.00
N VAL A 667 13.41 21.62 9.17
CA VAL A 667 14.77 22.06 8.83
C VAL A 667 14.84 23.56 9.03
N ASP A 668 15.75 23.97 9.91
CA ASP A 668 16.08 25.36 10.19
C ASP A 668 16.96 25.96 9.08
N PRO A 669 16.90 27.29 8.87
CA PRO A 669 17.75 27.98 7.91
C PRO A 669 19.23 27.57 8.00
N GLY A 670 19.82 27.30 6.84
CA GLY A 670 21.18 26.79 6.71
C GLY A 670 21.28 25.26 6.70
N GLY A 671 20.17 24.55 6.49
CA GLY A 671 20.17 23.10 6.32
C GLY A 671 20.50 22.34 7.59
N ARG A 672 19.99 22.81 8.73
CA ARG A 672 20.17 22.13 10.03
C ARG A 672 18.85 21.47 10.43
N ASN A 673 18.91 20.27 11.00
CA ASN A 673 17.72 19.63 11.55
C ASN A 673 17.07 20.56 12.60
N GLY A 674 15.84 21.00 12.34
CA GLY A 674 15.09 21.92 13.20
C GLY A 674 14.44 21.21 14.39
N ILE A 675 14.47 19.88 14.41
CA ILE A 675 13.98 19.07 15.51
C ILE A 675 15.19 18.55 16.28
N TYR A 676 15.38 19.06 17.49
CA TYR A 676 16.60 18.83 18.26
C TYR A 676 16.61 17.53 19.06
N ARG A 677 15.46 16.88 19.21
CA ARG A 677 15.33 15.63 19.97
C ARG A 677 14.43 14.65 19.22
N ASN A 678 14.93 13.44 19.01
CA ASN A 678 14.13 12.36 18.46
C ASN A 678 13.19 11.83 19.55
N ASN A 679 11.88 11.93 19.32
CA ASN A 679 10.86 11.36 20.20
C ASN A 679 10.41 9.96 19.73
N PHE A 680 10.94 9.49 18.60
CA PHE A 680 10.63 8.24 17.90
C PHE A 680 9.16 8.06 17.54
N ASP A 681 8.40 9.17 17.45
CA ASP A 681 7.01 9.17 16.99
C ASP A 681 6.96 9.04 15.47
N ARG A 682 7.16 7.82 14.97
CA ARG A 682 7.16 7.52 13.54
C ARG A 682 5.74 7.48 13.00
N GLN A 683 5.45 8.38 12.08
CA GLN A 683 4.15 8.51 11.41
C GLN A 683 4.37 8.74 9.93
N ASN A 684 3.36 8.51 9.10
CA ASN A 684 3.38 9.03 7.74
C ASN A 684 3.50 10.57 7.79
N ARG A 685 4.21 11.17 6.83
CA ARG A 685 4.50 12.60 6.85
C ARG A 685 4.28 13.21 5.48
N SER A 686 3.72 14.42 5.49
CA SER A 686 3.68 15.32 4.35
C SER A 686 4.53 16.54 4.68
N VAL A 687 5.47 16.91 3.82
CA VAL A 687 6.46 17.95 4.10
C VAL A 687 6.72 18.77 2.85
N VAL A 688 6.96 20.07 3.03
CA VAL A 688 7.49 20.94 1.96
C VAL A 688 8.87 21.42 2.37
N CYS A 689 9.82 21.37 1.44
CA CYS A 689 11.14 21.93 1.64
C CYS A 689 11.60 22.81 0.48
N ILE A 690 12.63 23.63 0.73
CA ILE A 690 13.34 24.41 -0.27
C ILE A 690 14.80 23.96 -0.23
N GLN A 691 15.33 23.50 -1.37
CA GLN A 691 16.74 23.11 -1.51
C GLN A 691 17.67 24.32 -1.48
N GLY A 692 18.97 24.09 -1.26
CA GLY A 692 19.97 25.16 -1.25
C GLY A 692 20.17 25.91 -2.57
N ASP A 693 19.69 25.35 -3.68
CA ASP A 693 19.61 26.05 -4.97
C ASP A 693 18.30 26.84 -5.16
N GLY A 694 17.43 26.87 -4.15
CA GLY A 694 16.16 27.58 -4.13
C GLY A 694 14.99 26.81 -4.75
N ARG A 695 15.17 25.58 -5.24
CA ARG A 695 14.07 24.79 -5.81
C ARG A 695 13.19 24.19 -4.71
N PRO A 696 11.86 24.35 -4.78
CA PRO A 696 10.97 23.70 -3.83
C PRO A 696 10.81 22.19 -4.09
N VAL A 697 10.52 21.45 -3.03
CA VAL A 697 10.28 20.00 -3.05
C VAL A 697 9.06 19.67 -2.19
N ILE A 698 8.12 18.93 -2.74
CA ILE A 698 7.03 18.28 -2.01
C ILE A 698 7.46 16.88 -1.63
N VAL A 699 7.30 16.47 -0.38
CA VAL A 699 7.75 15.18 0.14
C VAL A 699 6.61 14.45 0.83
N GLN A 700 6.44 13.18 0.50
CA GLN A 700 5.55 12.26 1.18
C GLN A 700 6.37 11.08 1.74
N VAL A 701 6.09 10.71 2.99
CA VAL A 701 6.73 9.58 3.68
C VAL A 701 5.68 8.56 4.08
N SER A 702 5.88 7.32 3.65
CA SER A 702 5.10 6.13 4.01
C SER A 702 5.92 5.18 4.87
N GLY A 703 5.28 4.47 5.80
CA GLY A 703 5.94 3.50 6.69
C GLY A 703 6.49 4.09 7.97
N GLY A 704 6.43 5.42 8.11
CA GLY A 704 6.65 6.10 9.37
C GLY A 704 8.07 6.65 9.57
N LEU A 705 8.19 7.98 9.74
CA LEU A 705 9.39 8.64 10.27
C LEU A 705 9.01 9.61 11.39
N SER A 706 9.90 9.75 12.37
CA SER A 706 9.78 10.79 13.38
C SER A 706 10.10 12.15 12.74
N LEU A 707 9.64 13.24 13.35
CA LEU A 707 9.95 14.58 12.84
C LEU A 707 11.46 14.86 12.88
N TYR A 708 12.19 14.25 13.81
CA TYR A 708 13.65 14.30 13.87
C TYR A 708 14.28 13.59 12.67
N GLU A 709 13.84 12.37 12.39
CA GLU A 709 14.37 11.55 11.29
C GLU A 709 14.06 12.18 9.92
N VAL A 710 12.87 12.76 9.78
CA VAL A 710 12.53 13.61 8.61
C VAL A 710 13.49 14.78 8.51
N GLY A 711 13.68 15.55 9.58
CA GLY A 711 14.58 16.70 9.57
C GLY A 711 16.02 16.32 9.18
N GLU A 712 16.50 15.16 9.65
CA GLU A 712 17.82 14.62 9.31
C GLU A 712 17.91 14.22 7.83
N MET A 713 16.91 13.49 7.33
CA MET A 713 16.85 13.08 5.92
C MET A 713 16.77 14.29 4.97
N LEU A 714 15.96 15.28 5.31
CA LEU A 714 15.76 16.48 4.50
C LEU A 714 16.99 17.39 4.49
N SER A 715 17.61 17.62 5.65
CA SER A 715 18.81 18.46 5.77
C SER A 715 20.09 17.82 5.23
N SER A 716 20.12 16.48 5.15
CA SER A 716 21.25 15.76 4.58
C SER A 716 21.48 16.13 3.11
N PRO A 717 22.75 16.30 2.65
CA PRO A 717 23.04 16.71 1.27
C PRO A 717 22.44 15.77 0.21
N ASP A 718 21.97 16.35 -0.90
CA ASP A 718 21.38 15.61 -2.03
C ASP A 718 22.36 14.56 -2.59
N ALA A 719 23.62 14.94 -2.78
CA ALA A 719 24.70 14.05 -3.23
C ALA A 719 25.02 12.91 -2.23
N GLY A 720 24.65 13.07 -0.96
CA GLY A 720 24.79 12.05 0.09
C GLY A 720 23.50 11.27 0.33
N GLY A 721 22.56 11.35 -0.61
CA GLY A 721 21.27 10.66 -0.60
C GLY A 721 20.15 11.29 0.24
N GLY A 722 20.42 12.41 0.91
CA GLY A 722 19.37 13.25 1.51
C GLY A 722 18.67 14.11 0.47
N LEU A 723 17.88 15.11 0.89
CA LEU A 723 17.20 16.03 -0.05
C LEU A 723 17.82 17.43 -0.13
N GLY A 724 18.90 17.72 0.62
CA GLY A 724 19.65 18.97 0.53
C GLY A 724 18.80 20.22 0.82
N CYS A 725 17.78 20.08 1.66
CA CYS A 725 16.88 21.15 2.02
C CYS A 725 17.57 22.15 2.95
N GLU A 726 17.45 23.44 2.68
CA GLU A 726 17.90 24.52 3.57
C GLU A 726 16.83 24.98 4.55
N ARG A 727 15.57 24.75 4.19
CA ARG A 727 14.39 25.01 5.02
C ARG A 727 13.33 23.98 4.72
N ALA A 728 12.59 23.54 5.73
CA ALA A 728 11.49 22.62 5.56
C ALA A 728 10.44 22.81 6.64
N ILE A 729 9.19 22.61 6.27
CA ILE A 729 8.04 22.68 7.17
C ILE A 729 7.17 21.45 7.01
N ASN A 730 6.88 20.80 8.13
CA ASN A 730 5.95 19.68 8.18
C ASN A 730 4.51 20.18 8.00
N LEU A 731 3.73 19.45 7.22
CA LEU A 731 2.29 19.64 7.05
C LEU A 731 1.53 18.75 8.02
N ASP A 732 0.20 18.71 7.91
CA ASP A 732 -0.54 17.70 8.67
C ASP A 732 -0.06 16.28 8.29
N GLY A 733 0.02 15.39 9.27
CA GLY A 733 0.71 14.10 9.14
C GLY A 733 -0.17 12.91 9.55
N GLY A 734 0.45 11.76 9.73
CA GLY A 734 -0.22 10.53 10.17
C GLY A 734 -1.36 10.16 9.22
N PRO A 735 -2.59 9.95 9.72
CA PRO A 735 -3.74 9.54 8.90
C PRO A 735 -4.16 10.56 7.84
N SER A 736 -3.83 11.84 8.02
CA SER A 736 -4.09 12.89 7.04
C SER A 736 -3.09 12.91 5.88
N SER A 737 -2.00 12.15 5.94
CA SER A 737 -0.94 12.17 4.93
C SER A 737 -1.45 11.51 3.64
N GLN A 738 -1.60 12.31 2.60
CA GLN A 738 -2.10 11.87 1.29
C GLN A 738 -1.46 12.69 0.19
N ILE A 739 -1.21 12.05 -0.94
CA ILE A 739 -0.76 12.73 -2.17
C ILE A 739 -1.43 12.10 -3.37
N SER A 740 -1.85 12.94 -4.31
CA SER A 740 -2.39 12.53 -5.61
C SER A 740 -1.59 13.20 -6.71
N VAL A 741 -1.13 12.45 -7.70
CA VAL A 741 -0.29 12.94 -8.79
C VAL A 741 -0.79 12.40 -10.11
N LEU A 742 -1.02 13.29 -11.07
CA LEU A 742 -1.25 12.96 -12.47
C LEU A 742 -0.41 13.91 -13.34
N ALA A 743 0.82 13.50 -13.63
CA ALA A 743 1.77 14.29 -14.40
C ALA A 743 2.65 13.39 -15.27
N GLY A 744 2.95 13.82 -16.50
CA GLY A 744 3.88 13.08 -17.36
C GLY A 744 3.41 11.67 -17.77
N GLY A 745 2.09 11.41 -17.71
CA GLY A 745 1.53 10.08 -17.93
C GLY A 745 1.68 9.10 -16.76
N ILE A 746 2.17 9.57 -15.60
CA ILE A 746 2.26 8.81 -14.36
C ILE A 746 1.12 9.25 -13.43
N GLY A 747 0.31 8.26 -13.01
CA GLY A 747 -0.65 8.37 -11.92
C GLY A 747 -0.04 7.77 -10.65
N LEU A 748 0.05 8.54 -9.57
CA LEU A 748 0.50 8.05 -8.26
C LEU A 748 -0.46 8.55 -7.18
N GLU A 749 -0.98 7.61 -6.41
CA GLU A 749 -1.91 7.89 -5.32
C GLU A 749 -1.35 7.31 -4.03
N VAL A 750 -1.26 8.15 -2.99
CA VAL A 750 -1.18 7.72 -1.60
C VAL A 750 -2.44 8.21 -0.93
N THR A 751 -3.35 7.27 -0.69
CA THR A 751 -4.64 7.56 -0.08
C THR A 751 -4.46 7.83 1.41
N GLY A 752 -4.98 8.98 1.84
CA GLY A 752 -5.05 9.34 3.25
C GLY A 752 -6.25 8.66 3.89
N LEU A 753 -6.16 8.46 5.20
CA LEU A 753 -7.26 7.90 5.97
C LEU A 753 -8.32 8.95 6.27
N TRP A 754 -7.98 10.23 6.32
CA TRP A 754 -8.92 11.30 6.66
C TRP A 754 -9.15 12.24 5.49
N LYS A 755 -10.38 12.74 5.35
CA LYS A 755 -10.64 13.93 4.53
C LYS A 755 -9.95 15.14 5.14
N VAL A 756 -9.54 16.07 4.29
CA VAL A 756 -8.81 17.27 4.69
C VAL A 756 -9.59 18.53 4.29
N PRO A 757 -9.51 19.62 5.08
CA PRO A 757 -10.18 20.87 4.75
C PRO A 757 -9.46 21.68 3.68
N ASN A 758 -8.21 21.34 3.35
CA ASN A 758 -7.42 22.00 2.31
C ASN A 758 -6.22 21.16 1.87
N SER A 759 -5.69 21.50 0.70
CA SER A 759 -4.56 20.84 0.03
C SER A 759 -3.67 21.88 -0.64
N LEU A 760 -2.38 21.55 -0.73
CA LEU A 760 -1.41 22.22 -1.59
C LEU A 760 -1.52 21.64 -3.00
N LEU A 761 -1.47 22.50 -4.01
CA LEU A 761 -1.58 22.11 -5.42
C LEU A 761 -0.34 22.50 -6.20
N LEU A 762 0.07 21.67 -7.15
CA LEU A 762 0.98 22.06 -8.23
C LEU A 762 0.24 22.03 -9.57
N THR A 763 0.36 23.10 -10.35
CA THR A 763 -0.25 23.24 -11.68
C THR A 763 0.80 23.60 -12.72
N ALA A 764 0.63 23.15 -13.96
CA ALA A 764 1.47 23.62 -15.06
C ALA A 764 1.21 25.11 -15.33
N ARG A 765 2.25 25.86 -15.71
CA ARG A 765 2.13 27.24 -16.18
C ARG A 765 1.93 27.36 -17.68
#